data_AF-A0A1H1YNC2-F1
#
_entry.id   AF-A0A1H1YNC2-F1
#
_cell.length_a   1.000
_cell.length_b   1.000
_cell.length_c   1.000
_cell.angle_alpha   90.00
_cell.angle_beta   90.00
_cell.angle_gamma   90.00
#
_symmetry.space_group_name_H-M   'P 1'
#
loop_
_entity.id
_entity.type
_entity.pdbx_description
1 polymer ?
#
loop_
_entity_poly.entity_id
_entity_poly.type
_entity_poly.pdbx_seq_one_letter_code
_entity_poly.pdbx_strand_id
1 'polypeptide(L)'
;MSRLSIAVTLLCSLATHSAWAEDTRHVEEPRLPGQVCATLEPLSASAWQSETARLQDALNRCPQGQAVRLAAGAKGAVFPSGPLQIPSGVTLWLDKTVVLTATTDARAYDNGAGTCGRIDNKGTGCRPFIHIVQARGSAIVGQGEIDGQGDKAIQGTDQSWWQLARQAQRENGKQNNPRLIEIDRSRDITLYGLRLHNAANFHVVAYQVDGFTAWGLIIDTAADARNTDGIDPMGSSNVTLAHNFIRTGDDNVAIKAGSQGPSRHLSILDNHFYSGHGMSIGSETNSGVSDVLVRGLTLDGTTSGIRIKSDASRGGIVQDVRYQDICLRNNRQPIDIDTAYAKDVTGNAIPVYRDIVLQHVHGADGILRIQATGASPAIGLTLDDVHFAPTAQWQVSRADLKAGPGGVSPPVPGLNAPAGSPAPSACDQRWTSFPQPADSPGVLKVGATQRYRQVQEAVDAARPGDTIRIDPGVYHEVVHITVPRLRLTGAGSQPDDVVIEADHSAGDSGGTAKSATVFAQADDLQIDHLTIANRFHEHHPEVSDGAQAIALSATGDRQRFIGLHLLGSQDTLYAGGNGHRQYYQDDLITGTVDFIFGDALAYFEHVELRGIQRNSITLTAQSRVSAGQHSGFVFHDCTVSADSSVQTISLGRPWRDLATVSYLGCELDGRVLPQGFTEWNQEHRLPTARYAEVGSRGAGRNPQAREAFMVKLDAATLAQQSDPARFLAGADGWSPR
;
A
#
# COMPACT_ATOMS: atom_id res chain seq x y z
N MET A 1 -13.42 -7.26 90.94
CA MET A 1 -12.30 -7.76 90.13
C MET A 1 -12.70 -7.63 88.66
N SER A 2 -11.77 -7.11 87.86
CA SER A 2 -11.96 -6.43 86.57
C SER A 2 -12.56 -7.29 85.45
N ARG A 3 -13.48 -6.72 84.65
CA ARG A 3 -13.89 -7.22 83.33
C ARG A 3 -13.02 -6.52 82.29
N LEU A 4 -12.18 -7.30 81.59
CA LEU A 4 -11.30 -6.80 80.53
C LEU A 4 -12.03 -6.89 79.19
N SER A 5 -12.42 -5.75 78.63
CA SER A 5 -12.90 -5.63 77.25
C SER A 5 -11.70 -5.54 76.31
N ILE A 6 -11.58 -6.48 75.38
CA ILE A 6 -10.61 -6.43 74.29
C ILE A 6 -11.22 -5.59 73.17
N ALA A 7 -10.66 -4.41 72.95
CA ALA A 7 -10.98 -3.58 71.79
C ALA A 7 -10.20 -4.11 70.57
N VAL A 8 -10.91 -4.56 69.55
CA VAL A 8 -10.35 -4.87 68.23
C VAL A 8 -10.29 -3.55 67.46
N THR A 9 -9.08 -3.01 67.30
CA THR A 9 -8.82 -1.84 66.46
C THR A 9 -8.83 -2.28 64.99
N LEU A 10 -9.91 -1.97 64.28
CA LEU A 10 -9.99 -2.12 62.82
C LEU A 10 -9.06 -1.07 62.19
N LEU A 11 -7.88 -1.47 61.71
CA LEU A 11 -7.07 -0.65 60.82
C LEU A 11 -7.79 -0.57 59.46
N CYS A 12 -8.52 0.52 59.22
CA CYS A 12 -8.89 0.90 57.85
C CYS A 12 -7.61 1.31 57.11
N SER A 13 -7.07 0.40 56.29
CA SER A 13 -6.15 0.76 55.22
C SER A 13 -6.91 1.64 54.23
N LEU A 14 -6.80 2.96 54.38
CA LEU A 14 -7.12 3.91 53.33
C LEU A 14 -6.14 3.64 52.19
N ALA A 15 -6.54 2.76 51.25
CA ALA A 15 -5.94 2.73 49.93
C ALA A 15 -6.23 4.09 49.29
N THR A 16 -5.27 5.00 49.41
CA THR A 16 -5.24 6.23 48.63
C THR A 16 -5.27 5.79 47.17
N HIS A 17 -6.45 5.83 46.56
CA HIS A 17 -6.57 5.73 45.12
C HIS A 17 -5.87 6.97 44.60
N SER A 18 -4.60 6.82 44.21
CA SER A 18 -3.94 7.80 43.35
C SER A 18 -4.91 8.03 42.19
N ALA A 19 -5.48 9.23 42.07
CA ALA A 19 -6.32 9.56 40.93
C ALA A 19 -5.49 9.30 39.68
N TRP A 20 -5.92 8.35 38.85
CA TRP A 20 -5.16 7.94 37.67
C TRP A 20 -5.28 9.05 36.62
N ALA A 21 -4.16 9.39 35.99
CA ALA A 21 -4.08 10.39 34.93
C ALA A 21 -4.69 9.83 33.65
N GLU A 22 -6.00 9.66 33.56
CA GLU A 22 -6.67 9.03 32.42
C GLU A 22 -8.08 9.64 32.17
N ASP A 23 -8.71 9.26 31.05
CA ASP A 23 -10.14 9.51 30.80
C ASP A 23 -10.97 9.01 31.98
N THR A 24 -11.80 9.88 32.57
CA THR A 24 -12.57 9.52 33.79
C THR A 24 -13.79 8.64 33.48
N ARG A 25 -14.11 8.44 32.20
CA ARG A 25 -15.20 7.58 31.75
C ARG A 25 -14.75 6.13 31.71
N HIS A 26 -15.68 5.21 31.99
CA HIS A 26 -15.50 3.80 31.63
C HIS A 26 -15.79 3.64 30.13
N VAL A 27 -14.75 3.56 29.31
CA VAL A 27 -14.87 3.45 27.85
C VAL A 27 -14.55 2.02 27.41
N GLU A 28 -15.51 1.42 26.71
CA GLU A 28 -15.37 0.11 26.07
C GLU A 28 -15.36 0.26 24.54
N GLU A 29 -15.00 -0.81 23.84
CA GLU A 29 -15.06 -0.85 22.38
C GLU A 29 -16.46 -0.46 21.88
N PRO A 30 -16.58 0.59 21.04
CA PRO A 30 -17.87 1.01 20.50
C PRO A 30 -18.55 -0.09 19.69
N ARG A 31 -19.88 -0.03 19.62
CA ARG A 31 -20.69 -0.96 18.80
C ARG A 31 -21.35 -0.21 17.66
N LEU A 32 -21.55 -0.90 16.55
CA LEU A 32 -22.35 -0.35 15.45
C LEU A 32 -23.81 -0.14 15.91
N PRO A 33 -24.48 0.93 15.44
CA PRO A 33 -25.87 1.23 15.80
C PRO A 33 -26.82 0.09 15.43
N GLY A 34 -27.74 -0.24 16.34
CA GLY A 34 -28.76 -1.26 16.09
C GLY A 34 -29.96 -0.78 15.27
N GLN A 35 -30.14 0.54 15.10
CA GLN A 35 -31.22 1.13 14.34
C GLN A 35 -30.71 2.02 13.21
N VAL A 36 -31.22 1.80 12.01
CA VAL A 36 -30.89 2.54 10.79
C VAL A 36 -32.14 3.25 10.30
N CYS A 37 -32.09 4.58 10.23
CA CYS A 37 -33.20 5.42 9.77
C CYS A 37 -33.27 5.50 8.23
N ALA A 38 -32.13 5.37 7.56
CA ALA A 38 -32.01 5.36 6.11
C ALA A 38 -30.79 4.55 5.67
N THR A 39 -30.92 3.75 4.61
CA THR A 39 -29.79 3.15 3.88
C THR A 39 -29.73 3.77 2.49
N LEU A 40 -28.56 4.31 2.12
CA LEU A 40 -28.35 5.03 0.88
C LEU A 40 -27.28 4.35 0.04
N GLU A 41 -27.58 4.13 -1.25
CA GLU A 41 -26.62 3.79 -2.30
C GLU A 41 -26.20 5.05 -3.08
N PRO A 42 -25.02 5.11 -3.70
CA PRO A 42 -24.57 6.32 -4.39
C PRO A 42 -25.37 6.61 -5.65
N LEU A 43 -25.53 7.89 -6.00
CA LEU A 43 -26.13 8.29 -7.27
C LEU A 43 -25.16 8.00 -8.43
N SER A 44 -25.65 7.40 -9.52
CA SER A 44 -24.86 7.15 -10.72
C SER A 44 -24.64 8.47 -11.46
N ALA A 45 -23.39 8.93 -11.52
CA ALA A 45 -22.96 10.08 -12.32
C ALA A 45 -23.57 11.45 -11.93
N SER A 46 -23.91 11.68 -10.65
CA SER A 46 -24.36 13.01 -10.21
C SER A 46 -23.20 13.89 -9.74
N ALA A 47 -23.30 15.19 -10.01
CA ALA A 47 -22.41 16.18 -9.42
C ALA A 47 -22.52 16.16 -7.88
N TRP A 48 -21.37 16.34 -7.20
CA TRP A 48 -21.25 16.23 -5.73
C TRP A 48 -22.31 17.06 -4.98
N GLN A 49 -22.81 18.17 -5.54
CA GLN A 49 -23.84 19.02 -4.94
C GLN A 49 -25.14 18.25 -4.66
N SER A 50 -25.59 17.42 -5.60
CA SER A 50 -26.86 16.69 -5.46
C SER A 50 -26.73 15.57 -4.43
N GLU A 51 -25.60 14.88 -4.44
CA GLU A 51 -25.27 13.86 -3.45
C GLU A 51 -25.18 14.50 -2.04
N THR A 52 -24.49 15.63 -1.91
CA THR A 52 -24.38 16.40 -0.65
C THR A 52 -25.77 16.73 -0.08
N ALA A 53 -26.64 17.31 -0.91
CA ALA A 53 -27.99 17.69 -0.48
C ALA A 53 -28.81 16.48 -0.02
N ARG A 54 -28.69 15.35 -0.72
CA ARG A 54 -29.38 14.10 -0.38
C ARG A 54 -28.87 13.49 0.93
N LEU A 55 -27.54 13.41 1.09
CA LEU A 55 -26.91 12.92 2.32
C LEU A 55 -27.30 13.80 3.52
N GLN A 56 -27.24 15.12 3.36
CA GLN A 56 -27.59 16.06 4.43
C GLN A 56 -29.08 15.97 4.80
N ASP A 57 -29.98 15.83 3.82
CA ASP A 57 -31.42 15.67 4.07
C ASP A 57 -31.71 14.39 4.86
N ALA A 58 -31.05 13.28 4.52
CA ALA A 58 -31.17 12.03 5.27
C ALA A 58 -30.66 12.16 6.71
N LEU A 59 -29.52 12.82 6.92
CA LEU A 59 -28.97 13.11 8.24
C LEU A 59 -29.93 13.97 9.08
N ASN A 60 -30.48 15.04 8.50
CA ASN A 60 -31.38 15.96 9.17
C ASN A 60 -32.72 15.32 9.58
N ARG A 61 -33.20 14.34 8.81
CA ARG A 61 -34.45 13.62 9.09
C ARG A 61 -34.26 12.40 9.99
N CYS A 62 -33.01 11.99 10.22
CA CYS A 62 -32.72 10.82 11.03
C CYS A 62 -33.04 11.07 12.51
N PRO A 63 -33.87 10.23 13.16
CA PRO A 63 -34.13 10.36 14.59
C PRO A 63 -32.86 10.18 15.44
N GLN A 64 -32.83 10.85 16.60
CA GLN A 64 -31.76 10.65 17.58
C GLN A 64 -31.67 9.18 18.00
N GLY A 65 -30.44 8.67 18.13
CA GLY A 65 -30.13 7.28 18.43
C GLY A 65 -30.10 6.35 17.21
N GLN A 66 -30.34 6.86 16.00
CA GLN A 66 -30.34 6.06 14.77
C GLN A 66 -29.22 6.47 13.80
N ALA A 67 -28.98 5.61 12.81
CA ALA A 67 -27.94 5.80 11.79
C ALA A 67 -28.48 6.04 10.38
N VAL A 68 -27.85 6.95 9.66
CA VAL A 68 -27.84 6.94 8.18
C VAL A 68 -26.71 6.03 7.74
N ARG A 69 -27.03 4.92 7.08
CA ARG A 69 -26.07 3.94 6.56
C ARG A 69 -25.80 4.18 5.08
N LEU A 70 -24.54 4.31 4.70
CA LEU A 70 -24.09 4.33 3.32
C LEU A 70 -23.63 2.92 2.94
N ALA A 71 -24.20 2.39 1.86
CA ALA A 71 -23.93 1.05 1.35
C ALA A 71 -23.52 1.11 -0.13
N ALA A 72 -22.74 0.12 -0.57
CA ALA A 72 -22.51 -0.07 -2.00
C ALA A 72 -23.81 -0.50 -2.69
N GLY A 73 -23.98 -0.04 -3.93
CA GLY A 73 -25.15 -0.35 -4.75
C GLY A 73 -24.76 -0.76 -6.16
N ALA A 74 -25.77 -0.99 -7.01
CA ALA A 74 -25.57 -1.32 -8.43
C ALA A 74 -24.76 -0.25 -9.20
N LYS A 75 -24.68 0.96 -8.63
CA LYS A 75 -24.06 2.16 -9.22
C LYS A 75 -22.65 2.42 -8.69
N GLY A 76 -22.10 1.51 -7.88
CA GLY A 76 -20.79 1.61 -7.26
C GLY A 76 -20.87 1.84 -5.75
N ALA A 77 -19.75 2.29 -5.17
CA ALA A 77 -19.60 2.46 -3.72
C ALA A 77 -19.02 3.82 -3.31
N VAL A 78 -18.90 4.75 -4.25
CA VAL A 78 -18.28 6.07 -4.02
C VAL A 78 -19.34 7.17 -3.94
N PHE A 79 -19.31 7.95 -2.86
CA PHE A 79 -20.23 9.06 -2.58
C PHE A 79 -19.44 10.38 -2.62
N PRO A 80 -19.40 11.10 -3.76
CA PRO A 80 -18.75 12.41 -3.82
C PRO A 80 -19.62 13.47 -3.13
N SER A 81 -19.08 14.23 -2.18
CA SER A 81 -19.84 15.22 -1.40
C SER A 81 -19.03 16.49 -1.12
N GLY A 82 -19.72 17.60 -0.94
CA GLY A 82 -19.24 18.77 -0.21
C GLY A 82 -19.49 18.64 1.30
N PRO A 83 -19.35 19.72 2.08
CA PRO A 83 -19.48 19.68 3.54
C PRO A 83 -20.79 19.05 4.03
N LEU A 84 -20.67 18.20 5.05
CA LEU A 84 -21.79 17.57 5.77
C LEU A 84 -21.75 17.96 7.24
N GLN A 85 -22.92 18.19 7.82
CA GLN A 85 -23.11 18.41 9.25
C GLN A 85 -23.82 17.19 9.86
N ILE A 86 -23.23 16.58 10.89
CA ILE A 86 -23.87 15.47 11.62
C ILE A 86 -24.70 16.05 12.77
N PRO A 87 -26.04 15.86 12.78
CA PRO A 87 -26.89 16.37 13.85
C PRO A 87 -26.63 15.68 15.20
N SER A 88 -27.04 16.36 16.28
CA SER A 88 -27.00 15.81 17.64
C SER A 88 -27.77 14.49 17.74
N GLY A 89 -27.11 13.45 18.25
CA GLY A 89 -27.68 12.12 18.45
C GLY A 89 -27.78 11.26 17.18
N VAL A 90 -27.33 11.74 16.03
CA VAL A 90 -27.37 10.99 14.76
C VAL A 90 -26.02 10.34 14.47
N THR A 91 -26.04 9.13 13.90
CA THR A 91 -24.83 8.43 13.44
C THR A 91 -24.76 8.41 11.92
N LEU A 92 -23.57 8.69 11.37
CA LEU A 92 -23.25 8.37 9.98
C LEU A 92 -22.49 7.02 9.94
N TRP A 93 -22.99 6.04 9.21
CA TRP A 93 -22.40 4.70 9.13
C TRP A 93 -21.95 4.40 7.70
N LEU A 94 -20.66 4.11 7.49
CA LEU A 94 -20.09 3.69 6.19
C LEU A 94 -19.79 2.18 6.17
N ASP A 95 -20.40 1.45 5.23
CA ASP A 95 -20.06 0.04 4.99
C ASP A 95 -18.62 -0.13 4.48
N LYS A 96 -18.06 -1.33 4.67
CA LYS A 96 -16.64 -1.66 4.40
C LYS A 96 -16.12 -1.23 3.01
N THR A 97 -16.95 -1.35 1.98
CA THR A 97 -16.56 -1.06 0.60
C THR A 97 -16.88 0.38 0.18
N VAL A 98 -17.49 1.17 1.05
CA VAL A 98 -17.96 2.52 0.74
C VAL A 98 -16.84 3.53 0.92
N VAL A 99 -16.73 4.46 -0.03
CA VAL A 99 -15.85 5.62 0.04
C VAL A 99 -16.70 6.89 0.01
N LEU A 100 -16.64 7.71 1.06
CA LEU A 100 -17.19 9.06 1.08
C LEU A 100 -16.08 10.04 0.71
N THR A 101 -16.18 10.64 -0.47
CA THR A 101 -15.10 11.43 -1.06
C THR A 101 -15.42 12.93 -1.01
N ALA A 102 -14.52 13.72 -0.44
CA ALA A 102 -14.63 15.18 -0.37
C ALA A 102 -14.41 15.82 -1.75
N THR A 103 -15.30 16.70 -2.20
CA THR A 103 -15.09 17.47 -3.44
C THR A 103 -13.83 18.33 -3.35
N THR A 104 -13.15 18.57 -4.47
CA THR A 104 -11.99 19.47 -4.53
C THR A 104 -12.36 20.93 -4.85
N ASP A 105 -13.66 21.26 -4.95
CA ASP A 105 -14.13 22.64 -5.15
C ASP A 105 -13.99 23.44 -3.85
N ALA A 106 -12.98 24.31 -3.78
CA ALA A 106 -12.74 25.17 -2.61
C ALA A 106 -13.94 26.05 -2.23
N ARG A 107 -14.78 26.43 -3.20
CA ARG A 107 -15.98 27.25 -2.93
C ARG A 107 -17.01 26.50 -2.10
N ALA A 108 -17.02 25.16 -2.14
CA ALA A 108 -17.91 24.35 -1.33
C ALA A 108 -17.61 24.52 0.17
N TYR A 109 -16.35 24.73 0.53
CA TYR A 109 -15.88 24.84 1.91
C TYR A 109 -15.76 26.28 2.39
N ASP A 110 -15.86 27.29 1.53
CA ASP A 110 -15.67 28.68 1.93
C ASP A 110 -16.62 29.09 3.07
N ASN A 111 -16.10 29.85 4.04
CA ASN A 111 -16.84 30.30 5.21
C ASN A 111 -17.54 31.66 5.02
N GLY A 112 -17.51 32.22 3.80
CA GLY A 112 -18.03 33.53 3.44
C GLY A 112 -16.96 34.60 3.22
N ALA A 113 -15.70 34.32 3.55
CA ALA A 113 -14.58 35.25 3.35
C ALA A 113 -13.98 35.22 1.93
N GLY A 114 -14.29 34.20 1.12
CA GLY A 114 -13.71 34.00 -0.21
C GLY A 114 -12.24 33.59 -0.21
N THR A 115 -11.73 33.07 0.92
CA THR A 115 -10.31 32.73 1.11
C THR A 115 -10.02 31.24 1.09
N CYS A 116 -11.02 30.35 1.05
CA CYS A 116 -10.76 28.92 0.98
C CYS A 116 -10.01 28.54 -0.32
N GLY A 117 -9.02 27.64 -0.21
CA GLY A 117 -8.12 27.30 -1.32
C GLY A 117 -7.08 28.36 -1.66
N ARG A 118 -6.83 29.31 -0.75
CA ARG A 118 -5.83 30.39 -0.93
C ARG A 118 -4.89 30.49 0.26
N ILE A 119 -3.83 31.28 0.09
CA ILE A 119 -2.88 31.64 1.16
C ILE A 119 -3.26 33.01 1.70
N ASP A 120 -3.38 33.14 3.02
CA ASP A 120 -3.54 34.40 3.73
C ASP A 120 -2.74 34.42 5.04
N ASN A 121 -3.06 35.33 5.96
CA ASN A 121 -2.39 35.44 7.25
C ASN A 121 -3.10 34.69 8.41
N LYS A 122 -4.24 34.03 8.16
CA LYS A 122 -5.07 33.39 9.20
C LYS A 122 -5.14 31.88 9.06
N GLY A 123 -5.39 31.36 7.85
CA GLY A 123 -5.57 29.93 7.60
C GLY A 123 -6.91 29.35 8.09
N THR A 124 -7.95 30.18 8.27
CA THR A 124 -9.25 29.77 8.82
C THR A 124 -10.42 29.94 7.82
N GLY A 125 -10.12 30.02 6.53
CA GLY A 125 -11.06 30.35 5.44
C GLY A 125 -11.99 29.21 5.01
N CYS A 126 -11.68 27.96 5.40
CA CYS A 126 -12.46 26.79 5.03
C CYS A 126 -13.23 26.22 6.22
N ARG A 127 -14.46 25.78 5.95
CA ARG A 127 -15.25 24.85 6.76
C ARG A 127 -14.68 23.43 6.60
N PRO A 128 -14.85 22.55 7.59
CA PRO A 128 -14.46 21.14 7.49
C PRO A 128 -15.33 20.38 6.47
N PHE A 129 -14.88 19.20 6.04
CA PHE A 129 -15.71 18.30 5.22
C PHE A 129 -16.83 17.67 6.04
N ILE A 130 -16.56 17.20 7.26
CA ILE A 130 -17.60 16.74 8.18
C ILE A 130 -17.53 17.56 9.47
N HIS A 131 -18.65 18.19 9.84
CA HIS A 131 -18.76 19.02 11.04
C HIS A 131 -19.74 18.43 12.05
N ILE A 132 -19.30 18.30 13.29
CA ILE A 132 -20.15 17.97 14.44
C ILE A 132 -20.08 19.14 15.40
N VAL A 133 -21.14 19.93 15.52
CA VAL A 133 -21.11 21.18 16.30
C VAL A 133 -22.22 21.22 17.33
N GLN A 134 -21.86 21.49 18.59
CA GLN A 134 -22.79 21.57 19.72
C GLN A 134 -23.70 20.34 19.83
N ALA A 135 -23.16 19.17 19.50
CA ALA A 135 -23.89 17.92 19.42
C ALA A 135 -23.66 17.07 20.67
N ARG A 136 -24.59 16.16 20.95
CA ARG A 136 -24.43 15.15 22.00
C ARG A 136 -24.76 13.77 21.45
N GLY A 137 -23.89 12.79 21.67
CA GLY A 137 -24.19 11.40 21.30
C GLY A 137 -24.19 11.13 19.80
N SER A 138 -23.53 11.97 19.00
CA SER A 138 -23.36 11.76 17.56
C SER A 138 -22.16 10.86 17.28
N ALA A 139 -22.18 10.15 16.16
CA ALA A 139 -21.07 9.27 15.79
C ALA A 139 -20.83 9.20 14.29
N ILE A 140 -19.61 8.80 13.91
CA ILE A 140 -19.28 8.34 12.56
C ILE A 140 -18.63 6.97 12.71
N VAL A 141 -19.19 5.95 12.08
CA VAL A 141 -18.82 4.56 12.36
C VAL A 141 -18.78 3.72 11.09
N GLY A 142 -18.18 2.54 11.17
CA GLY A 142 -18.23 1.54 10.13
C GLY A 142 -16.86 1.01 9.77
N GLN A 143 -16.71 0.52 8.53
CA GLN A 143 -15.43 0.02 8.00
C GLN A 143 -15.08 0.66 6.65
N GLY A 144 -15.90 1.62 6.20
CA GLY A 144 -15.65 2.36 4.97
C GLY A 144 -14.60 3.44 5.12
N GLU A 145 -14.33 4.12 4.02
CA GLU A 145 -13.31 5.15 3.89
C GLU A 145 -13.92 6.55 3.76
N ILE A 146 -13.27 7.53 4.38
CA ILE A 146 -13.51 8.95 4.14
C ILE A 146 -12.24 9.52 3.50
N ASP A 147 -12.33 9.90 2.23
CA ASP A 147 -11.21 10.40 1.43
C ASP A 147 -11.32 11.92 1.27
N GLY A 148 -10.33 12.65 1.81
CA GLY A 148 -10.24 14.11 1.74
C GLY A 148 -9.71 14.66 0.42
N GLN A 149 -9.19 13.81 -0.47
CA GLN A 149 -8.57 14.19 -1.75
C GLN A 149 -7.50 15.29 -1.64
N GLY A 150 -6.73 15.32 -0.55
CA GLY A 150 -5.67 16.29 -0.29
C GLY A 150 -4.54 16.26 -1.33
N ASP A 151 -4.32 15.11 -1.97
CA ASP A 151 -3.38 14.87 -3.05
C ASP A 151 -3.86 15.42 -4.40
N LYS A 152 -5.17 15.62 -4.57
CA LYS A 152 -5.77 16.06 -5.83
C LYS A 152 -5.70 17.57 -5.99
N ALA A 153 -5.67 17.99 -7.26
CA ALA A 153 -5.74 19.39 -7.62
C ALA A 153 -7.05 20.03 -7.11
N ILE A 154 -6.94 21.21 -6.51
CA ILE A 154 -8.08 22.05 -6.16
C ILE A 154 -8.78 22.42 -7.46
N GLN A 155 -10.10 22.21 -7.52
CA GLN A 155 -10.85 22.39 -8.76
C GLN A 155 -10.63 23.80 -9.34
N GLY A 156 -10.25 23.87 -10.61
CA GLY A 156 -9.95 25.13 -11.30
C GLY A 156 -8.51 25.63 -11.10
N THR A 157 -7.63 24.82 -10.54
CA THR A 157 -6.19 25.09 -10.40
C THR A 157 -5.37 23.85 -10.78
N ASP A 158 -4.07 24.03 -11.05
CA ASP A 158 -3.13 22.92 -11.25
C ASP A 158 -2.49 22.43 -9.94
N GLN A 159 -2.91 23.00 -8.80
CA GLN A 159 -2.25 22.82 -7.51
C GLN A 159 -3.12 21.98 -6.56
N SER A 160 -2.53 20.99 -5.90
CA SER A 160 -3.22 20.24 -4.83
C SER A 160 -3.28 21.00 -3.51
N TRP A 161 -4.14 20.55 -2.60
CA TRP A 161 -4.22 21.09 -1.25
C TRP A 161 -2.87 21.02 -0.53
N TRP A 162 -2.14 19.91 -0.68
CA TRP A 162 -0.81 19.76 -0.07
C TRP A 162 0.25 20.65 -0.71
N GLN A 163 0.17 20.89 -2.01
CA GLN A 163 1.04 21.85 -2.68
C GLN A 163 0.76 23.28 -2.19
N LEU A 164 -0.50 23.63 -1.88
CA LEU A 164 -0.86 24.91 -1.23
C LEU A 164 -0.26 25.06 0.16
N ALA A 165 -0.28 24.00 0.98
CA ALA A 165 0.40 24.00 2.28
C ALA A 165 1.92 24.24 2.14
N ARG A 166 2.57 23.58 1.17
CA ARG A 166 4.01 23.78 0.90
C ARG A 166 4.32 25.19 0.39
N GLN A 167 3.46 25.75 -0.46
CA GLN A 167 3.61 27.12 -0.94
C GLN A 167 3.48 28.12 0.21
N ALA A 168 2.44 27.97 1.05
CA ALA A 168 2.24 28.83 2.23
C ALA A 168 3.46 28.86 3.14
N GLN A 169 4.07 27.70 3.39
CA GLN A 169 5.31 27.61 4.17
C GLN A 169 6.45 28.44 3.55
N ARG A 170 6.66 28.37 2.23
CA ARG A 170 7.71 29.13 1.55
C ARG A 170 7.45 30.64 1.57
N GLU A 171 6.18 31.02 1.51
CA GLU A 171 5.75 32.42 1.48
C GLU A 171 5.53 33.02 2.89
N ASN A 172 5.82 32.24 3.94
CA ASN A 172 5.54 32.62 5.33
C ASN A 172 4.06 33.01 5.57
N GLY A 173 3.15 32.37 4.83
CA GLY A 173 1.70 32.52 4.92
C GLY A 173 1.02 31.31 5.56
N LYS A 174 -0.32 31.32 5.55
CA LYS A 174 -1.19 30.24 6.03
C LYS A 174 -2.11 29.78 4.89
N GLN A 175 -2.04 28.50 4.56
CA GLN A 175 -2.99 27.89 3.63
C GLN A 175 -4.37 27.79 4.25
N ASN A 176 -5.40 27.94 3.44
CA ASN A 176 -6.78 27.70 3.79
C ASN A 176 -7.21 26.38 3.13
N ASN A 177 -7.02 25.27 3.84
CA ASN A 177 -7.42 23.93 3.41
C ASN A 177 -8.53 23.42 4.36
N PRO A 178 -9.55 22.70 3.85
CA PRO A 178 -10.55 22.10 4.70
C PRO A 178 -9.95 20.96 5.54
N ARG A 179 -10.31 20.90 6.83
CA ARG A 179 -10.09 19.72 7.68
C ARG A 179 -11.06 18.61 7.29
N LEU A 180 -10.69 17.36 7.57
CA LEU A 180 -11.55 16.23 7.21
C LEU A 180 -12.75 16.12 8.16
N ILE A 181 -12.50 16.02 9.47
CA ILE A 181 -13.53 15.95 10.51
C ILE A 181 -13.22 16.97 11.60
N GLU A 182 -14.17 17.83 11.90
CA GLU A 182 -14.09 18.80 13.00
C GLU A 182 -15.28 18.63 13.94
N ILE A 183 -14.99 18.54 15.23
CA ILE A 183 -15.96 18.34 16.31
C ILE A 183 -15.81 19.52 17.26
N ASP A 184 -16.82 20.38 17.33
CA ASP A 184 -16.80 21.60 18.13
C ASP A 184 -17.81 21.55 19.27
N ARG A 185 -17.36 21.86 20.48
CA ARG A 185 -18.22 22.17 21.63
C ARG A 185 -19.28 21.10 21.90
N SER A 186 -18.90 19.84 21.71
CA SER A 186 -19.80 18.69 21.68
C SER A 186 -19.54 17.75 22.87
N ARG A 187 -20.41 16.76 23.05
CA ARG A 187 -20.30 15.75 24.12
C ARG A 187 -20.60 14.35 23.63
N ASP A 188 -19.98 13.36 24.26
CA ASP A 188 -20.24 11.94 24.01
C ASP A 188 -20.15 11.59 22.49
N ILE A 189 -19.06 11.98 21.83
CA ILE A 189 -18.86 11.79 20.38
C ILE A 189 -17.98 10.56 20.11
N THR A 190 -18.37 9.76 19.12
CA THR A 190 -17.65 8.52 18.75
C THR A 190 -17.22 8.49 17.29
N LEU A 191 -15.95 8.16 17.03
CA LEU A 191 -15.45 7.72 15.73
C LEU A 191 -14.99 6.27 15.84
N TYR A 192 -15.49 5.36 14.99
CA TYR A 192 -15.23 3.92 15.16
C TYR A 192 -15.03 3.15 13.85
N GLY A 193 -13.89 2.48 13.72
CA GLY A 193 -13.58 1.48 12.68
C GLY A 193 -13.28 2.01 11.27
N LEU A 194 -13.31 3.33 11.08
CA LEU A 194 -13.20 3.98 9.78
C LEU A 194 -11.75 4.05 9.27
N ARG A 195 -11.62 4.11 7.95
CA ARG A 195 -10.40 4.57 7.29
C ARG A 195 -10.52 6.04 6.92
N LEU A 196 -9.55 6.86 7.32
CA LEU A 196 -9.46 8.28 6.99
C LEU A 196 -8.25 8.48 6.09
N HIS A 197 -8.48 8.93 4.86
CA HIS A 197 -7.46 8.97 3.82
C HIS A 197 -7.31 10.38 3.24
N ASN A 198 -6.08 10.76 2.93
CA ASN A 198 -5.71 11.98 2.20
C ASN A 198 -6.41 13.26 2.69
N ALA A 199 -6.37 13.55 3.98
CA ALA A 199 -6.93 14.81 4.47
C ALA A 199 -6.19 16.01 3.83
N ALA A 200 -6.94 17.02 3.37
CA ALA A 200 -6.38 18.25 2.84
C ALA A 200 -5.70 19.12 3.92
N ASN A 201 -6.12 18.94 5.18
CA ASN A 201 -5.55 19.52 6.40
C ASN A 201 -5.57 18.43 7.50
N PHE A 202 -5.77 18.77 8.77
CA PHE A 202 -5.89 17.81 9.87
C PHE A 202 -7.04 16.81 9.62
N HIS A 203 -6.84 15.55 10.01
CA HIS A 203 -7.85 14.51 9.83
C HIS A 203 -8.98 14.68 10.86
N VAL A 204 -8.66 14.73 12.15
CA VAL A 204 -9.67 14.86 13.21
C VAL A 204 -9.29 15.94 14.20
N VAL A 205 -10.17 16.92 14.38
CA VAL A 205 -10.06 17.93 15.44
C VAL A 205 -11.23 17.79 16.39
N ALA A 206 -10.94 17.61 17.68
CA ALA A 206 -11.93 17.61 18.75
C ALA A 206 -11.71 18.84 19.63
N TYR A 207 -12.41 19.93 19.32
CA TYR A 207 -12.27 21.23 19.95
C TYR A 207 -13.36 21.47 21.01
N GLN A 208 -12.95 21.70 22.26
CA GLN A 208 -13.85 21.88 23.41
C GLN A 208 -14.87 20.75 23.58
N VAL A 209 -14.45 19.51 23.40
CA VAL A 209 -15.29 18.32 23.51
C VAL A 209 -15.14 17.69 24.89
N ASP A 210 -16.25 17.28 25.50
CA ASP A 210 -16.26 16.52 26.75
C ASP A 210 -16.85 15.12 26.50
N GLY A 211 -16.00 14.10 26.52
CA GLY A 211 -16.37 12.75 26.12
C GLY A 211 -16.18 12.52 24.63
N PHE A 212 -14.95 12.21 24.22
CA PHE A 212 -14.61 11.86 22.82
C PHE A 212 -13.94 10.49 22.76
N THR A 213 -14.41 9.62 21.87
CA THR A 213 -13.82 8.29 21.66
C THR A 213 -13.47 8.10 20.19
N ALA A 214 -12.20 7.85 19.88
CA ALA A 214 -11.73 7.40 18.58
C ALA A 214 -11.14 5.99 18.71
N TRP A 215 -11.79 5.01 18.11
CA TRP A 215 -11.46 3.60 18.31
C TRP A 215 -11.30 2.87 16.98
N GLY A 216 -10.18 2.16 16.80
CA GLY A 216 -9.98 1.32 15.61
C GLY A 216 -9.88 2.10 14.30
N LEU A 217 -9.50 3.38 14.33
CA LEU A 217 -9.33 4.18 13.12
C LEU A 217 -8.05 3.81 12.39
N ILE A 218 -8.09 3.84 11.06
CA ILE A 218 -6.92 3.76 10.19
C ILE A 218 -6.75 5.11 9.49
N ILE A 219 -5.78 5.91 9.93
CA ILE A 219 -5.42 7.19 9.32
C ILE A 219 -4.24 6.97 8.37
N ASP A 220 -4.44 7.29 7.10
CA ASP A 220 -3.49 7.09 6.02
C ASP A 220 -3.30 8.39 5.21
N THR A 221 -2.15 9.02 5.33
CA THR A 221 -1.74 10.15 4.49
C THR A 221 -0.24 10.12 4.26
N ALA A 222 0.21 10.60 3.10
CA ALA A 222 1.62 10.64 2.74
C ALA A 222 2.49 11.36 3.77
N ALA A 223 3.67 10.80 4.07
CA ALA A 223 4.62 11.29 5.07
C ALA A 223 5.13 12.72 4.82
N ASP A 224 5.01 13.20 3.59
CA ASP A 224 5.49 14.51 3.15
C ASP A 224 4.35 15.54 2.97
N ALA A 225 3.10 15.15 3.24
CA ALA A 225 1.94 16.04 3.24
C ALA A 225 1.97 16.95 4.49
N ARG A 226 2.02 18.27 4.29
CA ARG A 226 2.14 19.24 5.40
C ARG A 226 0.78 19.54 6.04
N ASN A 227 0.76 19.75 7.36
CA ASN A 227 -0.43 20.10 8.14
C ASN A 227 -1.55 19.07 8.03
N THR A 228 -1.19 17.80 8.18
CA THR A 228 -2.09 16.65 8.08
C THR A 228 -2.17 15.89 9.40
N ASP A 229 -2.10 16.58 10.55
CA ASP A 229 -2.17 15.98 11.87
C ASP A 229 -3.30 14.91 11.96
N GLY A 230 -3.04 13.81 12.66
CA GLY A 230 -3.96 12.68 12.76
C GLY A 230 -5.16 13.00 13.64
N ILE A 231 -4.97 13.05 14.95
CA ILE A 231 -6.05 13.37 15.90
C ILE A 231 -5.60 14.45 16.89
N ASP A 232 -6.38 15.53 16.94
CA ASP A 232 -6.07 16.71 17.75
C ASP A 232 -7.18 17.02 18.77
N PRO A 233 -7.06 16.52 20.01
CA PRO A 233 -7.85 17.02 21.13
C PRO A 233 -7.40 18.44 21.51
N MET A 234 -8.29 19.42 21.38
CA MET A 234 -7.99 20.84 21.60
C MET A 234 -8.91 21.46 22.67
N GLY A 235 -8.39 21.72 23.86
CA GLY A 235 -9.18 22.23 25.00
C GLY A 235 -10.30 21.28 25.42
N SER A 236 -10.04 19.97 25.32
CA SER A 236 -11.04 18.90 25.44
C SER A 236 -10.80 18.04 26.68
N SER A 237 -11.87 17.46 27.22
CA SER A 237 -11.84 16.64 28.43
C SER A 237 -12.41 15.25 28.16
N ASN A 238 -11.96 14.24 28.91
CA ASN A 238 -12.46 12.87 28.82
C ASN A 238 -12.37 12.31 27.40
N VAL A 239 -11.13 12.08 26.97
CA VAL A 239 -10.81 11.65 25.61
C VAL A 239 -10.16 10.28 25.62
N THR A 240 -10.68 9.33 24.84
CA THR A 240 -10.08 8.02 24.63
C THR A 240 -9.73 7.81 23.15
N LEU A 241 -8.44 7.61 22.86
CA LEU A 241 -7.93 7.23 21.55
C LEU A 241 -7.36 5.81 21.67
N ALA A 242 -8.07 4.80 21.15
CA ALA A 242 -7.71 3.40 21.37
C ALA A 242 -7.58 2.59 20.06
N HIS A 243 -6.58 1.71 19.98
CA HIS A 243 -6.42 0.75 18.88
C HIS A 243 -6.37 1.36 17.48
N ASN A 244 -5.86 2.59 17.35
CA ASN A 244 -5.76 3.29 16.07
C ASN A 244 -4.41 3.02 15.38
N PHE A 245 -4.43 3.04 14.06
CA PHE A 245 -3.25 2.96 13.19
C PHE A 245 -3.09 4.29 12.46
N ILE A 246 -2.01 5.01 12.71
CA ILE A 246 -1.86 6.39 12.21
C ILE A 246 -0.54 6.54 11.46
N ARG A 247 -0.64 6.82 10.16
CA ARG A 247 0.47 7.34 9.35
C ARG A 247 0.04 8.62 8.65
N THR A 248 0.84 9.66 8.82
CA THR A 248 0.56 10.98 8.27
C THR A 248 1.87 11.74 7.99
N GLY A 249 1.79 13.00 7.55
CA GLY A 249 2.93 13.86 7.32
C GLY A 249 3.26 14.85 8.43
N ASP A 250 2.39 15.03 9.42
CA ASP A 250 2.62 15.85 10.63
C ASP A 250 2.36 15.05 11.92
N ASP A 251 1.92 15.66 13.03
CA ASP A 251 1.70 14.95 14.30
C ASP A 251 0.71 13.78 14.15
N ASN A 252 1.05 12.59 14.67
CA ASN A 252 0.12 11.46 14.66
C ASN A 252 -1.05 11.73 15.63
N VAL A 253 -0.73 12.26 16.81
CA VAL A 253 -1.67 12.85 17.76
C VAL A 253 -1.05 14.12 18.32
N ALA A 254 -1.82 15.22 18.37
CA ALA A 254 -1.39 16.47 19.01
C ALA A 254 -2.42 16.97 20.03
N ILE A 255 -2.15 16.75 21.32
CA ILE A 255 -2.96 17.31 22.41
C ILE A 255 -2.64 18.80 22.54
N LYS A 256 -3.65 19.66 22.44
CA LYS A 256 -3.49 21.11 22.50
C LYS A 256 -4.43 21.71 23.53
N ALA A 257 -4.04 22.82 24.13
CA ALA A 257 -4.81 23.61 25.08
C ALA A 257 -4.61 25.10 24.79
N GLY A 258 -5.29 25.59 23.75
CA GLY A 258 -5.29 27.01 23.39
C GLY A 258 -5.96 27.88 24.45
N SER A 259 -6.19 29.16 24.17
CA SER A 259 -6.77 30.14 25.11
C SER A 259 -8.21 29.87 25.56
N GLN A 260 -8.82 28.79 25.05
CA GLN A 260 -10.25 28.53 25.11
C GLN A 260 -10.60 27.44 26.14
N GLY A 261 -9.59 26.78 26.71
CA GLY A 261 -9.77 25.80 27.79
C GLY A 261 -8.60 24.83 27.90
N PRO A 262 -8.42 24.20 29.08
CA PRO A 262 -7.42 23.16 29.27
C PRO A 262 -7.82 21.87 28.54
N SER A 263 -6.83 21.03 28.22
CA SER A 263 -7.07 19.63 27.85
C SER A 263 -6.73 18.72 29.03
N ARG A 264 -7.67 17.86 29.45
CA ARG A 264 -7.46 16.98 30.62
C ARG A 264 -8.18 15.65 30.53
N HIS A 265 -7.75 14.67 31.32
CA HIS A 265 -8.34 13.34 31.38
C HIS A 265 -8.33 12.65 30.01
N LEU A 266 -7.13 12.36 29.51
CA LEU A 266 -6.91 11.75 28.20
C LEU A 266 -6.27 10.37 28.34
N SER A 267 -6.82 9.39 27.63
CA SER A 267 -6.32 8.03 27.49
C SER A 267 -5.96 7.74 26.03
N ILE A 268 -4.68 7.46 25.76
CA ILE A 268 -4.17 7.08 24.45
C ILE A 268 -3.63 5.66 24.59
N LEU A 269 -4.44 4.67 24.17
CA LEU A 269 -4.28 3.27 24.54
C LEU A 269 -4.04 2.38 23.31
N ASP A 270 -2.97 1.59 23.35
CA ASP A 270 -2.74 0.48 22.41
C ASP A 270 -2.79 0.90 20.92
N ASN A 271 -2.20 2.06 20.60
CA ASN A 271 -2.16 2.60 19.24
C ASN A 271 -0.84 2.26 18.53
N HIS A 272 -0.84 2.37 17.21
CA HIS A 272 0.32 2.12 16.34
C HIS A 272 0.57 3.30 15.40
N PHE A 273 1.68 4.02 15.60
CA PHE A 273 2.08 5.18 14.79
C PHE A 273 3.22 4.80 13.84
N TYR A 274 3.16 5.32 12.61
CA TYR A 274 4.15 5.06 11.55
C TYR A 274 4.82 6.36 11.12
N SER A 275 4.72 6.77 9.84
CA SER A 275 5.18 8.11 9.46
C SER A 275 4.37 9.21 10.18
N GLY A 276 5.04 10.30 10.50
CA GLY A 276 4.46 11.46 11.20
C GLY A 276 5.46 12.10 12.16
N HIS A 277 4.99 13.03 12.98
CA HIS A 277 5.77 13.81 13.94
C HIS A 277 5.58 13.37 15.40
N GLY A 278 4.95 12.21 15.62
CA GLY A 278 4.94 11.53 16.91
C GLY A 278 3.70 11.75 17.76
N MET A 279 3.81 11.28 19.01
CA MET A 279 2.84 11.52 20.08
C MET A 279 3.17 12.86 20.73
N SER A 280 2.41 13.89 20.36
CA SER A 280 2.71 15.27 20.69
C SER A 280 1.75 15.86 21.74
N ILE A 281 2.32 16.70 22.61
CA ILE A 281 1.60 17.74 23.36
C ILE A 281 2.10 19.11 22.84
N GLY A 282 1.16 19.96 22.41
CA GLY A 282 1.42 21.32 21.94
C GLY A 282 1.48 21.49 20.41
N SER A 283 1.92 22.64 19.92
CA SER A 283 2.61 23.71 20.67
C SER A 283 1.72 24.57 21.56
N GLU A 284 0.43 24.64 21.27
CA GLU A 284 -0.55 25.40 22.04
C GLU A 284 -0.79 24.72 23.40
N THR A 285 -0.15 25.23 24.45
CA THR A 285 -0.29 24.74 25.84
C THR A 285 -0.80 25.82 26.79
N ASN A 286 -1.28 26.95 26.24
CA ASN A 286 -1.66 28.18 26.93
C ASN A 286 -2.52 27.97 28.19
N SER A 287 -3.59 27.16 28.08
CA SER A 287 -4.53 26.91 29.19
C SER A 287 -4.15 25.69 30.03
N GLY A 288 -3.10 24.98 29.64
CA GLY A 288 -2.56 23.82 30.33
C GLY A 288 -3.11 22.48 29.84
N VAL A 289 -2.26 21.47 29.97
CA VAL A 289 -2.57 20.05 29.68
C VAL A 289 -2.28 19.23 30.94
N SER A 290 -3.25 18.44 31.39
CA SER A 290 -3.09 17.60 32.59
C SER A 290 -3.75 16.22 32.46
N ASP A 291 -3.41 15.30 33.37
CA ASP A 291 -4.10 14.02 33.52
C ASP A 291 -4.12 13.18 32.22
N VAL A 292 -2.93 12.90 31.68
CA VAL A 292 -2.76 12.19 30.39
C VAL A 292 -2.07 10.84 30.60
N LEU A 293 -2.71 9.75 30.17
CA LEU A 293 -2.13 8.42 30.08
C LEU A 293 -1.92 8.06 28.61
N VAL A 294 -0.68 7.81 28.24
CA VAL A 294 -0.31 7.13 27.01
C VAL A 294 0.18 5.75 27.39
N ARG A 295 -0.52 4.69 27.00
CA ARG A 295 -0.13 3.31 27.29
C ARG A 295 -0.18 2.45 26.05
N GLY A 296 0.78 1.54 25.91
CA GLY A 296 0.66 0.51 24.88
C GLY A 296 1.00 0.99 23.46
N LEU A 297 1.71 2.10 23.31
CA LEU A 297 2.00 2.72 22.01
C LEU A 297 3.25 2.16 21.32
N THR A 298 3.18 1.90 20.01
CA THR A 298 4.36 1.70 19.15
C THR A 298 4.55 2.85 18.18
N LEU A 299 5.78 3.33 17.99
CA LEU A 299 6.14 4.34 16.99
C LEU A 299 7.25 3.82 16.08
N ASP A 300 6.93 3.64 14.79
CA ASP A 300 7.82 3.06 13.78
C ASP A 300 8.01 4.01 12.59
N GLY A 301 9.10 4.79 12.61
CA GLY A 301 9.42 5.72 11.52
C GLY A 301 8.90 7.15 11.69
N THR A 302 8.36 7.53 12.86
CA THR A 302 8.02 8.93 13.14
C THR A 302 9.28 9.79 13.28
N THR A 303 9.23 11.06 12.91
CA THR A 303 10.37 11.98 13.09
C THR A 303 10.68 12.20 14.56
N SER A 304 9.66 12.48 15.39
CA SER A 304 9.77 12.54 16.84
C SER A 304 8.96 11.39 17.46
N GLY A 305 9.41 10.86 18.61
CA GLY A 305 8.70 9.83 19.35
C GLY A 305 7.69 10.43 20.34
N ILE A 306 8.10 10.50 21.61
CA ILE A 306 7.40 11.25 22.65
C ILE A 306 7.80 12.73 22.52
N ARG A 307 6.82 13.62 22.28
CA ARG A 307 7.07 15.04 22.08
C ARG A 307 6.22 15.94 22.95
N ILE A 308 6.85 16.90 23.63
CA ILE A 308 6.17 17.99 24.34
C ILE A 308 6.81 19.29 23.90
N LYS A 309 6.03 20.16 23.26
CA LYS A 309 6.51 21.36 22.61
C LYS A 309 5.71 22.58 23.04
N SER A 310 6.40 23.70 23.25
CA SER A 310 5.81 25.02 23.44
C SER A 310 6.89 26.08 23.19
N ASP A 311 6.53 27.36 23.36
CA ASP A 311 7.43 28.50 23.21
C ASP A 311 6.92 29.72 23.99
N ALA A 312 7.70 30.79 23.98
CA ALA A 312 7.44 31.99 24.77
C ALA A 312 6.18 32.78 24.34
N SER A 313 5.61 32.51 23.16
CA SER A 313 4.34 33.12 22.73
C SER A 313 3.11 32.42 23.31
N ARG A 314 3.27 31.17 23.76
CA ARG A 314 2.16 30.30 24.21
C ARG A 314 2.27 29.97 25.68
N GLY A 315 3.43 29.51 26.13
CA GLY A 315 3.70 29.09 27.50
C GLY A 315 2.71 28.05 28.02
N GLY A 316 2.48 28.08 29.33
CA GLY A 316 1.47 27.24 29.98
C GLY A 316 2.04 25.94 30.55
N ILE A 317 1.20 25.23 31.29
CA ILE A 317 1.62 24.10 32.11
C ILE A 317 1.28 22.76 31.46
N VAL A 318 2.23 21.83 31.46
CA VAL A 318 2.00 20.41 31.15
C VAL A 318 2.37 19.63 32.39
N GLN A 319 1.40 18.92 32.98
CA GLN A 319 1.61 18.17 34.22
C GLN A 319 0.83 16.87 34.27
N ASP A 320 1.19 15.97 35.19
CA ASP A 320 0.47 14.71 35.42
C ASP A 320 0.32 13.88 34.13
N VAL A 321 1.45 13.68 33.43
CA VAL A 321 1.51 12.93 32.16
C VAL A 321 2.29 11.63 32.37
N ARG A 322 1.69 10.51 32.00
CA ARG A 322 2.31 9.19 32.08
C ARG A 322 2.41 8.54 30.71
N TYR A 323 3.63 8.18 30.33
CA TYR A 323 3.92 7.32 29.19
C TYR A 323 4.32 5.95 29.73
N GLN A 324 3.58 4.91 29.36
CA GLN A 324 3.77 3.55 29.85
C GLN A 324 3.82 2.54 28.70
N ASP A 325 4.77 1.61 28.74
CA ASP A 325 4.86 0.52 27.77
C ASP A 325 4.97 1.05 26.32
N ILE A 326 5.99 1.87 26.05
CA ILE A 326 6.19 2.53 24.75
C ILE A 326 7.35 1.89 24.00
N CYS A 327 7.13 1.55 22.73
CA CYS A 327 8.14 0.98 21.85
C CYS A 327 8.46 1.93 20.70
N LEU A 328 9.74 2.26 20.50
CA LEU A 328 10.21 3.23 19.52
C LEU A 328 11.28 2.63 18.59
N ARG A 329 11.10 2.73 17.27
CA ARG A 329 12.17 2.42 16.32
C ARG A 329 12.11 3.35 15.11
N ASN A 330 13.25 3.49 14.45
CA ASN A 330 13.40 4.29 13.24
C ASN A 330 13.00 5.78 13.44
N ASN A 331 13.14 6.31 14.67
CA ASN A 331 12.82 7.71 14.97
C ASN A 331 14.06 8.59 14.87
N ARG A 332 13.91 9.83 14.39
CA ARG A 332 15.02 10.80 14.43
C ARG A 332 15.26 11.31 15.86
N GLN A 333 14.17 11.65 16.57
CA GLN A 333 14.19 12.14 17.94
C GLN A 333 13.18 11.35 18.79
N PRO A 334 13.56 10.16 19.30
CA PRO A 334 12.65 9.32 20.08
C PRO A 334 12.05 10.03 21.30
N ILE A 335 12.80 10.94 21.92
CA ILE A 335 12.30 11.84 22.97
C ILE A 335 12.63 13.28 22.53
N ASP A 336 11.62 14.15 22.48
CA ASP A 336 11.76 15.57 22.12
C ASP A 336 10.89 16.45 23.03
N ILE A 337 11.43 16.81 24.19
CA ILE A 337 10.74 17.64 25.17
C ILE A 337 11.44 19.00 25.22
N ASP A 338 10.77 20.03 24.69
CA ASP A 338 11.35 21.33 24.39
C ASP A 338 10.42 22.49 24.75
N THR A 339 10.94 23.48 25.49
CA THR A 339 10.23 24.73 25.82
C THR A 339 10.47 25.84 24.79
N ALA A 340 11.23 25.58 23.72
CA ALA A 340 11.70 26.55 22.73
C ALA A 340 11.48 26.04 21.29
N TYR A 341 10.29 25.48 21.02
CA TYR A 341 9.98 24.81 19.76
C TYR A 341 10.21 25.70 18.52
N ALA A 342 9.64 26.90 18.53
CA ALA A 342 9.77 27.84 17.42
C ALA A 342 10.98 28.77 17.66
N LYS A 343 11.80 28.91 16.62
CA LYS A 343 12.93 29.84 16.60
C LYS A 343 12.42 31.28 16.45
N ASP A 344 13.15 32.22 17.03
CA ASP A 344 12.92 33.67 16.88
C ASP A 344 11.55 34.17 17.37
N VAL A 345 10.90 33.41 18.25
CA VAL A 345 9.65 33.81 18.89
C VAL A 345 9.91 34.71 20.09
N THR A 346 9.24 35.85 20.14
CA THR A 346 9.24 36.75 21.30
C THR A 346 7.97 36.56 22.12
N GLY A 347 8.11 36.72 23.43
CA GLY A 347 6.99 36.60 24.37
C GLY A 347 7.48 36.40 25.80
N ASN A 348 6.55 36.49 26.74
CA ASN A 348 6.82 36.35 28.18
C ASN A 348 6.04 35.18 28.79
N ALA A 349 5.33 34.39 27.98
CA ALA A 349 4.65 33.20 28.47
C ALA A 349 5.70 32.12 28.77
N ILE A 350 5.52 31.41 29.89
CA ILE A 350 6.52 30.48 30.40
C ILE A 350 5.97 29.06 30.26
N PRO A 351 6.57 28.21 29.41
CA PRO A 351 6.30 26.78 29.43
C PRO A 351 6.79 26.14 30.73
N VAL A 352 5.94 25.35 31.39
CA VAL A 352 6.26 24.65 32.64
C VAL A 352 5.88 23.19 32.50
N TYR A 353 6.87 22.30 32.55
CA TYR A 353 6.67 20.85 32.42
C TYR A 353 7.10 20.17 33.72
N ARG A 354 6.19 19.47 34.41
CA ARG A 354 6.44 18.80 35.70
C ARG A 354 5.59 17.55 35.84
N ASP A 355 5.92 16.68 36.78
CA ASP A 355 5.12 15.49 37.10
C ASP A 355 4.87 14.60 35.87
N ILE A 356 5.91 14.48 35.02
CA ILE A 356 5.92 13.62 33.83
C ILE A 356 6.65 12.32 34.16
N VAL A 357 6.05 11.19 33.84
CA VAL A 357 6.61 9.85 34.08
C VAL A 357 6.74 9.09 32.76
N LEU A 358 7.95 8.60 32.49
CA LEU A 358 8.23 7.64 31.43
C LEU A 358 8.53 6.30 32.10
N GLN A 359 7.70 5.30 31.84
CA GLN A 359 7.80 3.97 32.44
C GLN A 359 7.77 2.88 31.35
N HIS A 360 8.72 1.94 31.37
CA HIS A 360 8.83 0.88 30.34
C HIS A 360 8.87 1.47 28.93
N VAL A 361 9.80 2.40 28.69
CA VAL A 361 9.97 3.10 27.41
C VAL A 361 11.23 2.60 26.74
N HIS A 362 11.08 1.81 25.68
CA HIS A 362 12.18 1.17 24.99
C HIS A 362 12.31 1.65 23.55
N GLY A 363 13.53 1.87 23.09
CA GLY A 363 13.75 2.20 21.69
C GLY A 363 15.12 1.88 21.11
N ALA A 364 15.26 2.17 19.82
CA ALA A 364 16.50 1.99 19.07
C ALA A 364 17.46 3.19 19.28
N ASP A 365 17.94 3.79 18.20
CA ASP A 365 18.85 4.93 18.18
C ASP A 365 18.11 6.28 18.10
N GLY A 366 18.87 7.39 18.06
CA GLY A 366 18.34 8.74 17.88
C GLY A 366 18.75 9.73 18.97
N ILE A 367 18.23 10.95 18.88
CA ILE A 367 18.51 12.03 19.84
C ILE A 367 17.40 12.06 20.90
N LEU A 368 17.79 11.91 22.17
CA LEU A 368 16.92 11.97 23.34
C LEU A 368 17.04 13.37 23.96
N ARG A 369 16.17 14.29 23.56
CA ARG A 369 16.24 15.71 23.92
C ARG A 369 15.28 16.06 25.05
N ILE A 370 15.83 16.68 26.09
CA ILE A 370 15.08 17.32 27.17
C ILE A 370 15.71 18.67 27.44
N GLN A 371 15.08 19.75 26.99
CA GLN A 371 15.65 21.10 27.11
C GLN A 371 14.64 22.15 27.56
N ALA A 372 15.00 22.86 28.62
CA ALA A 372 14.33 24.08 29.03
C ALA A 372 15.18 25.29 28.64
N THR A 373 14.56 26.36 28.15
CA THR A 373 15.22 27.62 27.77
C THR A 373 14.53 28.85 28.36
N GLY A 374 15.26 29.98 28.39
CA GLY A 374 14.74 31.26 28.86
C GLY A 374 14.27 31.23 30.33
N ALA A 375 13.10 31.80 30.59
CA ALA A 375 12.50 31.87 31.92
C ALA A 375 11.84 30.55 32.39
N SER A 376 11.79 29.52 31.54
CA SER A 376 11.21 28.22 31.90
C SER A 376 11.96 27.59 33.07
N PRO A 377 11.27 27.02 34.08
CA PRO A 377 11.93 26.25 35.12
C PRO A 377 12.57 24.98 34.55
N ALA A 378 13.34 24.26 35.38
CA ALA A 378 13.85 22.95 35.00
C ALA A 378 12.67 21.98 34.74
N ILE A 379 12.78 21.19 33.68
CA ILE A 379 11.74 20.22 33.29
C ILE A 379 11.81 19.01 34.24
N GLY A 380 10.72 18.74 34.95
CA GLY A 380 10.65 17.65 35.94
C GLY A 380 10.14 16.34 35.34
N LEU A 381 11.01 15.31 35.24
CA LEU A 381 10.66 13.97 34.74
C LEU A 381 11.11 12.87 35.69
N THR A 382 10.34 11.78 35.74
CA THR A 382 10.77 10.48 36.28
C THR A 382 10.96 9.48 35.14
N LEU A 383 12.12 8.83 35.10
CA LEU A 383 12.50 7.81 34.12
C LEU A 383 12.62 6.45 34.84
N ASP A 384 11.76 5.49 34.50
CA ASP A 384 11.72 4.16 35.12
C ASP A 384 11.68 3.06 34.05
N ASP A 385 12.74 2.26 33.92
CA ASP A 385 12.88 1.28 32.82
C ASP A 385 12.83 1.98 31.45
N VAL A 386 13.72 2.94 31.25
CA VAL A 386 13.86 3.71 30.01
C VAL A 386 15.12 3.28 29.29
N HIS A 387 14.98 2.47 28.25
CA HIS A 387 16.09 1.76 27.60
C HIS A 387 16.16 2.01 26.08
N PHE A 388 17.25 2.63 25.64
CA PHE A 388 17.58 2.84 24.24
C PHE A 388 18.87 2.12 23.86
N ALA A 389 19.11 1.95 22.56
CA ALA A 389 20.36 1.40 22.07
C ALA A 389 21.56 2.28 22.53
N PRO A 390 22.77 1.72 22.71
CA PRO A 390 23.95 2.48 23.12
C PRO A 390 24.34 3.63 22.18
N THR A 391 23.83 3.61 20.94
CA THR A 391 24.02 4.66 19.93
C THR A 391 23.09 5.87 20.13
N ALA A 392 22.07 5.78 20.98
CA ALA A 392 21.20 6.90 21.32
C ALA A 392 21.95 7.96 22.13
N GLN A 393 21.63 9.24 21.91
CA GLN A 393 22.37 10.35 22.50
C GLN A 393 21.46 11.28 23.32
N TRP A 394 21.76 11.42 24.61
CA TRP A 394 21.10 12.37 25.49
C TRP A 394 21.55 13.81 25.21
N GLN A 395 20.58 14.70 25.00
CA GLN A 395 20.76 16.15 24.95
C GLN A 395 19.90 16.77 26.06
N VAL A 396 20.50 16.93 27.24
CA VAL A 396 19.78 17.39 28.44
C VAL A 396 20.28 18.77 28.84
N SER A 397 19.35 19.71 29.02
CA SER A 397 19.64 21.06 29.51
C SER A 397 18.51 21.55 30.41
N ARG A 398 18.86 21.95 31.64
CA ARG A 398 17.92 22.42 32.68
C ARG A 398 16.74 21.45 32.87
N ALA A 399 17.04 20.26 33.33
CA ALA A 399 16.05 19.25 33.70
C ALA A 399 16.28 18.76 35.14
N ASP A 400 15.20 18.50 35.86
CA ASP A 400 15.20 17.82 37.16
C ASP A 400 14.72 16.38 36.93
N LEU A 401 15.70 15.49 36.70
CA LEU A 401 15.44 14.10 36.33
C LEU A 401 15.54 13.20 37.56
N LYS A 402 14.61 12.26 37.69
CA LYS A 402 14.60 11.23 38.72
C LYS A 402 14.64 9.84 38.07
N ALA A 403 15.44 8.94 38.64
CA ALA A 403 15.47 7.55 38.21
C ALA A 403 14.54 6.69 39.07
N GLY A 404 13.71 5.88 38.43
CA GLY A 404 12.95 4.81 39.04
C GLY A 404 13.77 3.52 39.22
N PRO A 405 13.19 2.50 39.86
CA PRO A 405 13.86 1.24 40.15
C PRO A 405 14.28 0.44 38.91
N GLY A 406 13.60 0.61 37.77
CA GLY A 406 13.92 -0.07 36.51
C GLY A 406 15.20 0.42 35.84
N GLY A 407 15.73 1.57 36.25
CA GLY A 407 16.96 2.14 35.70
C GLY A 407 16.77 2.85 34.36
N VAL A 408 17.89 3.35 33.81
CA VAL A 408 17.93 4.09 32.53
C VAL A 408 19.18 3.69 31.74
N SER A 409 19.02 3.44 30.44
CA SER A 409 20.10 3.12 29.51
C SER A 409 19.85 3.80 28.15
N PRO A 410 20.86 4.40 27.50
CA PRO A 410 22.19 4.65 28.01
C PRO A 410 22.17 5.64 29.20
N PRO A 411 23.26 5.72 30.01
CA PRO A 411 23.32 6.62 31.15
C PRO A 411 23.03 8.08 30.77
N VAL A 412 22.22 8.76 31.59
CA VAL A 412 21.87 10.17 31.39
C VAL A 412 22.92 11.05 32.09
N PRO A 413 23.48 12.08 31.42
CA PRO A 413 24.41 13.01 32.06
C PRO A 413 23.80 13.66 33.32
N GLY A 414 24.49 13.53 34.46
CA GLY A 414 24.07 14.13 35.73
C GLY A 414 22.99 13.39 36.51
N LEU A 415 22.53 12.22 36.04
CA LEU A 415 21.57 11.37 36.74
C LEU A 415 22.25 10.13 37.32
N ASN A 416 22.16 9.95 38.63
CA ASN A 416 22.54 8.69 39.28
C ASN A 416 21.36 7.71 39.15
N ALA A 417 21.39 6.85 38.14
CA ALA A 417 20.39 5.79 37.94
C ALA A 417 21.01 4.40 38.24
N PRO A 418 20.23 3.44 38.78
CA PRO A 418 20.65 2.04 38.78
C PRO A 418 21.00 1.61 37.36
N ALA A 419 22.04 0.79 37.20
CA ALA A 419 22.27 0.10 35.95
C ALA A 419 21.05 -0.80 35.70
N GLY A 420 20.20 -0.44 34.74
CA GLY A 420 19.03 -1.24 34.40
C GLY A 420 19.48 -2.65 34.03
N SER A 421 18.84 -3.67 34.62
CA SER A 421 19.00 -5.02 34.09
C SER A 421 18.35 -5.03 32.70
N PRO A 422 19.02 -5.51 31.64
CA PRO A 422 18.40 -5.62 30.33
C PRO A 422 17.34 -6.74 30.40
N ALA A 423 16.16 -6.42 30.90
CA ALA A 423 14.99 -7.26 30.71
C ALA A 423 14.75 -7.36 29.20
N PRO A 424 14.39 -8.53 28.66
CA PRO A 424 14.01 -8.66 27.26
C PRO A 424 12.90 -7.66 26.95
N SER A 425 13.17 -6.74 26.02
CA SER A 425 12.17 -5.76 25.63
C SER A 425 10.99 -6.48 25.00
N ALA A 426 9.79 -6.33 25.56
CA ALA A 426 8.56 -6.86 24.98
C ALA A 426 8.24 -6.24 23.59
N CYS A 427 9.01 -5.25 23.13
CA CYS A 427 8.75 -4.54 21.88
C CYS A 427 8.81 -5.43 20.64
N ASP A 428 9.64 -6.47 20.61
CA ASP A 428 9.77 -7.34 19.42
C ASP A 428 8.46 -8.01 19.02
N GLN A 429 7.57 -8.26 19.99
CA GLN A 429 6.26 -8.88 19.77
C GLN A 429 5.13 -7.86 19.53
N ARG A 430 5.42 -6.56 19.62
CA ARG A 430 4.40 -5.50 19.58
C ARG A 430 4.34 -4.75 18.24
N TRP A 431 5.33 -4.94 17.39
CA TRP A 431 5.34 -4.36 16.05
C TRP A 431 4.27 -5.00 15.17
N THR A 432 3.43 -4.16 14.58
CA THR A 432 2.44 -4.56 13.60
C THR A 432 2.66 -3.81 12.30
N SER A 433 2.29 -4.43 11.18
CA SER A 433 2.27 -3.76 9.88
C SER A 433 1.08 -2.82 9.78
N PHE A 434 1.23 -1.73 9.01
CA PHE A 434 0.12 -0.81 8.75
C PHE A 434 -1.01 -1.54 8.00
N PRO A 435 -2.27 -1.47 8.49
CA PRO A 435 -3.40 -2.10 7.82
C PRO A 435 -3.57 -1.60 6.39
N GLN A 436 -3.48 -2.53 5.44
CA GLN A 436 -3.78 -2.23 4.04
C GLN A 436 -5.32 -2.24 3.83
N PRO A 437 -5.85 -1.46 2.87
CA PRO A 437 -7.22 -1.64 2.42
C PRO A 437 -7.49 -3.10 2.07
N ALA A 438 -8.69 -3.60 2.38
CA ALA A 438 -9.04 -5.00 2.15
C ALA A 438 -8.88 -5.43 0.68
N ASP A 439 -8.98 -4.48 -0.27
CA ASP A 439 -8.90 -4.70 -1.71
C ASP A 439 -7.57 -4.24 -2.34
N SER A 440 -6.60 -3.80 -1.54
CA SER A 440 -5.27 -3.50 -2.08
C SER A 440 -4.53 -4.80 -2.42
N PRO A 441 -3.93 -4.88 -3.63
CA PRO A 441 -2.95 -5.91 -3.96
C PRO A 441 -1.94 -6.14 -2.85
N GLY A 442 -1.91 -7.36 -2.33
CA GLY A 442 -0.91 -7.81 -1.38
C GLY A 442 0.37 -8.27 -2.10
N VAL A 443 1.46 -8.37 -1.35
CA VAL A 443 2.68 -9.04 -1.80
C VAL A 443 2.84 -10.35 -1.02
N LEU A 444 2.70 -11.48 -1.71
CA LEU A 444 2.99 -12.80 -1.19
C LEU A 444 4.45 -13.13 -1.49
N LYS A 445 5.18 -13.68 -0.50
CA LYS A 445 6.59 -14.05 -0.66
C LYS A 445 6.74 -15.57 -0.63
N VAL A 446 7.48 -16.10 -1.60
CA VAL A 446 7.82 -17.51 -1.75
C VAL A 446 9.32 -17.68 -1.50
N GLY A 447 9.70 -18.68 -0.71
CA GLY A 447 11.10 -19.02 -0.47
C GLY A 447 11.34 -19.84 0.79
N ALA A 448 12.56 -20.38 0.93
CA ALA A 448 12.95 -21.28 2.02
C ALA A 448 12.80 -20.68 3.45
N THR A 449 12.71 -19.35 3.57
CA THR A 449 12.44 -18.64 4.84
C THR A 449 11.11 -17.87 4.86
N GLN A 450 10.34 -17.90 3.76
CA GLN A 450 9.06 -17.17 3.63
C GLN A 450 7.85 -18.00 4.09
N ARG A 451 6.69 -17.33 4.18
CA ARG A 451 5.42 -17.98 4.56
C ARG A 451 5.02 -19.11 3.62
N TYR A 452 5.19 -18.89 2.32
CA TYR A 452 4.94 -19.91 1.30
C TYR A 452 6.27 -20.51 0.89
N ARG A 453 6.34 -21.84 0.86
CA ARG A 453 7.56 -22.56 0.47
C ARG A 453 7.58 -22.90 -1.01
N GLN A 454 6.39 -23.10 -1.59
CA GLN A 454 6.17 -23.41 -2.99
C GLN A 454 5.42 -22.27 -3.69
N VAL A 455 5.57 -22.17 -5.01
CA VAL A 455 4.90 -21.17 -5.85
C VAL A 455 3.41 -21.44 -5.91
N GLN A 456 2.98 -22.70 -6.08
CA GLN A 456 1.57 -23.08 -6.12
C GLN A 456 0.83 -22.68 -4.83
N GLU A 457 1.45 -22.85 -3.66
CA GLU A 457 0.85 -22.45 -2.38
C GLU A 457 0.55 -20.94 -2.33
N ALA A 458 1.43 -20.12 -2.90
CA ALA A 458 1.21 -18.69 -2.99
C ALA A 458 0.14 -18.34 -4.03
N VAL A 459 0.10 -19.04 -5.17
CA VAL A 459 -0.95 -18.87 -6.19
C VAL A 459 -2.32 -19.22 -5.63
N ASP A 460 -2.45 -20.32 -4.88
CA ASP A 460 -3.69 -20.76 -4.23
C ASP A 460 -4.19 -19.74 -3.18
N ALA A 461 -3.27 -19.03 -2.54
CA ALA A 461 -3.58 -18.02 -1.53
C ALA A 461 -3.79 -16.60 -2.09
N ALA A 462 -3.44 -16.37 -3.35
CA ALA A 462 -3.46 -15.04 -3.96
C ALA A 462 -4.88 -14.60 -4.34
N ARG A 463 -5.08 -13.28 -4.33
CA ARG A 463 -6.30 -12.63 -4.82
C ARG A 463 -6.00 -11.87 -6.11
N PRO A 464 -7.02 -11.57 -6.93
CA PRO A 464 -6.81 -10.81 -8.15
C PRO A 464 -6.12 -9.47 -7.89
N GLY A 465 -5.01 -9.21 -8.57
CA GLY A 465 -4.18 -8.02 -8.40
C GLY A 465 -2.94 -8.23 -7.54
N ASP A 466 -2.89 -9.27 -6.70
CA ASP A 466 -1.74 -9.53 -5.82
C ASP A 466 -0.43 -9.75 -6.61
N THR A 467 0.70 -9.54 -5.95
CA THR A 467 2.03 -9.86 -6.48
C THR A 467 2.65 -11.00 -5.70
N ILE A 468 3.11 -12.05 -6.38
CA ILE A 468 3.92 -13.12 -5.82
C ILE A 468 5.38 -12.82 -6.15
N ARG A 469 6.17 -12.54 -5.11
CA ARG A 469 7.63 -12.35 -5.21
C ARG A 469 8.34 -13.64 -4.78
N ILE A 470 9.13 -14.20 -5.69
CA ILE A 470 9.78 -15.50 -5.52
C ILE A 470 11.26 -15.28 -5.23
N ASP A 471 11.73 -15.68 -4.04
CA ASP A 471 13.14 -15.57 -3.66
C ASP A 471 14.02 -16.53 -4.50
N PRO A 472 15.33 -16.24 -4.67
CA PRO A 472 16.26 -17.11 -5.39
C PRO A 472 16.21 -18.57 -4.93
N GLY A 473 16.17 -19.49 -5.88
CA GLY A 473 16.04 -20.93 -5.64
C GLY A 473 15.52 -21.70 -6.85
N VAL A 474 15.56 -23.03 -6.74
CA VAL A 474 14.97 -23.97 -7.70
C VAL A 474 13.73 -24.59 -7.07
N TYR A 475 12.59 -24.47 -7.76
CA TYR A 475 11.28 -24.89 -7.34
C TYR A 475 10.81 -26.03 -8.26
N HIS A 476 10.84 -27.26 -7.74
CA HIS A 476 10.43 -28.46 -8.48
C HIS A 476 8.93 -28.70 -8.31
N GLU A 477 8.12 -28.08 -9.16
CA GLU A 477 6.67 -28.14 -9.07
C GLU A 477 5.98 -27.84 -10.41
N VAL A 478 4.71 -28.26 -10.52
CA VAL A 478 3.81 -27.83 -11.59
C VAL A 478 2.91 -26.73 -11.04
N VAL A 479 2.84 -25.59 -11.73
CA VAL A 479 2.08 -24.41 -11.27
C VAL A 479 0.88 -24.14 -12.18
N HIS A 480 -0.31 -24.08 -11.60
CA HIS A 480 -1.56 -23.68 -12.23
C HIS A 480 -1.99 -22.28 -11.80
N ILE A 481 -1.98 -21.32 -12.72
CA ILE A 481 -2.32 -19.92 -12.46
C ILE A 481 -3.70 -19.62 -13.04
N THR A 482 -4.71 -19.61 -12.18
CA THR A 482 -6.12 -19.32 -12.53
C THR A 482 -6.63 -17.99 -11.98
N VAL A 483 -5.82 -17.29 -11.16
CA VAL A 483 -6.19 -16.01 -10.53
C VAL A 483 -5.89 -14.86 -11.50
N PRO A 484 -6.89 -14.06 -11.93
CA PRO A 484 -6.68 -12.98 -12.90
C PRO A 484 -5.92 -11.80 -12.29
N ARG A 485 -5.30 -10.97 -13.13
CA ARG A 485 -4.53 -9.77 -12.72
C ARG A 485 -3.37 -10.06 -11.76
N LEU A 486 -2.91 -11.30 -11.70
CA LEU A 486 -1.81 -11.68 -10.83
C LEU A 486 -0.47 -11.26 -11.45
N ARG A 487 0.50 -10.90 -10.60
CA ARG A 487 1.89 -10.72 -11.03
C ARG A 487 2.81 -11.72 -10.32
N LEU A 488 3.58 -12.50 -11.06
CA LEU A 488 4.67 -13.32 -10.53
C LEU A 488 6.00 -12.68 -10.93
N THR A 489 6.92 -12.50 -9.97
CA THR A 489 8.22 -11.89 -10.24
C THR A 489 9.34 -12.58 -9.47
N GLY A 490 10.44 -12.90 -10.16
CA GLY A 490 11.65 -13.39 -9.53
C GLY A 490 12.40 -12.28 -8.80
N ALA A 491 12.87 -12.55 -7.59
CA ALA A 491 13.62 -11.62 -6.75
C ALA A 491 15.15 -11.69 -6.95
N GLY A 492 15.60 -12.46 -7.93
CA GLY A 492 17.00 -12.64 -8.29
C GLY A 492 17.62 -11.43 -8.99
N SER A 493 18.94 -11.49 -9.18
CA SER A 493 19.70 -10.52 -9.97
C SER A 493 19.60 -10.77 -11.48
N GLN A 494 19.30 -12.01 -11.85
CA GLN A 494 19.08 -12.49 -13.23
C GLN A 494 17.99 -13.58 -13.22
N PRO A 495 17.35 -13.89 -14.37
CA PRO A 495 16.28 -14.88 -14.44
C PRO A 495 16.67 -16.28 -13.96
N ASP A 496 17.94 -16.68 -14.12
CA ASP A 496 18.44 -18.01 -13.70
C ASP A 496 18.56 -18.17 -12.17
N ASP A 497 18.47 -17.08 -11.40
CA ASP A 497 18.51 -17.17 -9.94
C ASP A 497 17.20 -17.74 -9.36
N VAL A 498 16.10 -17.72 -10.13
CA VAL A 498 14.77 -18.21 -9.74
C VAL A 498 14.26 -19.15 -10.82
N VAL A 499 14.24 -20.45 -10.56
CA VAL A 499 13.87 -21.49 -11.53
C VAL A 499 12.63 -22.24 -11.05
N ILE A 500 11.57 -22.25 -11.85
CA ILE A 500 10.43 -23.16 -11.70
C ILE A 500 10.62 -24.28 -12.73
N GLU A 501 10.73 -25.53 -12.28
CA GLU A 501 10.96 -26.65 -13.18
C GLU A 501 10.16 -27.91 -12.85
N ALA A 502 9.85 -28.65 -13.90
CA ALA A 502 9.28 -29.98 -13.88
C ALA A 502 9.84 -30.78 -15.07
N ASP A 503 9.53 -32.06 -15.16
CA ASP A 503 9.97 -32.97 -16.21
C ASP A 503 8.83 -33.88 -16.66
N HIS A 504 7.72 -33.27 -17.07
CA HIS A 504 6.58 -33.99 -17.64
C HIS A 504 6.58 -33.91 -19.17
N SER A 505 6.16 -35.00 -19.80
CA SER A 505 6.06 -35.16 -21.25
C SER A 505 4.63 -35.46 -21.70
N ALA A 506 4.37 -35.37 -23.01
CA ALA A 506 3.09 -35.79 -23.57
C ALA A 506 2.79 -37.27 -23.30
N GLY A 507 3.82 -38.12 -23.30
CA GLY A 507 3.71 -39.55 -23.06
C GLY A 507 3.23 -39.88 -21.65
N ASP A 508 3.82 -39.25 -20.63
CA ASP A 508 3.42 -39.47 -19.23
C ASP A 508 2.13 -38.74 -18.84
N SER A 509 1.89 -37.56 -19.42
CA SER A 509 0.79 -36.68 -19.02
C SER A 509 -0.51 -36.96 -19.79
N GLY A 510 -0.46 -37.88 -20.78
CA GLY A 510 -1.60 -38.20 -21.63
C GLY A 510 -1.96 -37.08 -22.60
N GLY A 511 -0.94 -36.42 -23.15
CA GLY A 511 -1.00 -35.41 -24.21
C GLY A 511 -0.15 -34.17 -23.93
N THR A 512 0.38 -33.55 -24.99
CA THR A 512 1.26 -32.36 -24.92
C THR A 512 0.66 -31.24 -24.08
N ALA A 513 -0.63 -30.93 -24.26
CA ALA A 513 -1.32 -29.87 -23.53
C ALA A 513 -1.42 -30.07 -22.00
N LYS A 514 -0.98 -31.21 -21.48
CA LYS A 514 -0.94 -31.53 -20.04
C LYS A 514 0.48 -31.63 -19.47
N SER A 515 1.49 -31.44 -20.31
CA SER A 515 2.91 -31.61 -19.94
C SER A 515 3.56 -30.36 -19.35
N ALA A 516 2.81 -29.26 -19.17
CA ALA A 516 3.41 -27.97 -18.83
C ALA A 516 3.98 -27.92 -17.41
N THR A 517 5.15 -27.28 -17.24
CA THR A 517 5.64 -26.86 -15.93
C THR A 517 4.75 -25.75 -15.35
N VAL A 518 4.40 -24.76 -16.16
CA VAL A 518 3.50 -23.66 -15.76
C VAL A 518 2.31 -23.56 -16.71
N PHE A 519 1.10 -23.66 -16.14
CA PHE A 519 -0.18 -23.42 -16.81
C PHE A 519 -0.67 -21.99 -16.50
N ALA A 520 -0.39 -21.07 -17.42
CA ALA A 520 -0.81 -19.67 -17.36
C ALA A 520 -2.22 -19.50 -17.95
N GLN A 521 -3.25 -19.81 -17.16
CA GLN A 521 -4.65 -19.88 -17.61
C GLN A 521 -5.43 -18.57 -17.36
N ALA A 522 -4.94 -17.70 -16.49
CA ALA A 522 -5.61 -16.49 -16.06
C ALA A 522 -5.44 -15.31 -17.04
N ASP A 523 -6.48 -14.47 -17.12
CA ASP A 523 -6.42 -13.20 -17.85
C ASP A 523 -5.65 -12.13 -17.07
N ASP A 524 -5.11 -11.14 -17.79
CA ASP A 524 -4.38 -10.00 -17.22
C ASP A 524 -3.14 -10.42 -16.39
N LEU A 525 -2.56 -11.58 -16.70
CA LEU A 525 -1.44 -12.14 -15.98
C LEU A 525 -0.11 -11.50 -16.42
N GLN A 526 0.77 -11.24 -15.46
CA GLN A 526 2.17 -10.93 -15.72
C GLN A 526 3.12 -11.91 -15.03
N ILE A 527 4.12 -12.41 -15.75
CA ILE A 527 5.25 -13.17 -15.20
C ILE A 527 6.55 -12.49 -15.65
N ASP A 528 7.45 -12.18 -14.73
CA ASP A 528 8.71 -11.50 -15.06
C ASP A 528 9.94 -11.94 -14.23
N HIS A 529 11.13 -11.79 -14.82
CA HIS A 529 12.45 -11.99 -14.19
C HIS A 529 12.68 -13.39 -13.55
N LEU A 530 12.28 -14.47 -14.22
CA LEU A 530 12.50 -15.83 -13.74
C LEU A 530 12.66 -16.84 -14.88
N THR A 531 13.11 -18.04 -14.56
CA THR A 531 13.22 -19.17 -15.47
C THR A 531 12.06 -20.14 -15.29
N ILE A 532 11.44 -20.55 -16.39
CA ILE A 532 10.49 -21.67 -16.44
C ILE A 532 11.11 -22.75 -17.33
N ALA A 533 11.37 -23.92 -16.75
CA ALA A 533 12.00 -25.02 -17.46
C ALA A 533 11.14 -26.27 -17.46
N ASN A 534 11.10 -26.98 -18.59
CA ASN A 534 10.73 -28.38 -18.62
C ASN A 534 11.96 -29.21 -18.99
N ARG A 535 12.43 -30.00 -18.03
CA ARG A 535 13.70 -30.73 -18.07
C ARG A 535 13.57 -32.15 -18.62
N PHE A 536 12.38 -32.56 -19.11
CA PHE A 536 12.12 -33.93 -19.52
C PHE A 536 13.19 -34.50 -20.46
N HIS A 537 13.58 -33.77 -21.50
CA HIS A 537 14.57 -34.27 -22.46
C HIS A 537 15.99 -34.39 -21.87
N GLU A 538 16.35 -33.51 -20.92
CA GLU A 538 17.63 -33.57 -20.22
C GLU A 538 17.68 -34.77 -19.26
N HIS A 539 16.57 -35.07 -18.59
CA HIS A 539 16.45 -36.16 -17.63
C HIS A 539 16.20 -37.53 -18.30
N HIS A 540 15.58 -37.54 -19.48
CA HIS A 540 15.15 -38.74 -20.21
C HIS A 540 15.60 -38.71 -21.69
N PRO A 541 16.91 -38.59 -21.98
CA PRO A 541 17.42 -38.49 -23.36
C PRO A 541 17.15 -39.74 -24.21
N GLU A 542 16.85 -40.88 -23.60
CA GLU A 542 16.49 -42.13 -24.25
C GLU A 542 15.05 -42.16 -24.81
N VAL A 543 14.18 -41.24 -24.38
CA VAL A 543 12.77 -41.23 -24.75
C VAL A 543 12.56 -40.29 -25.94
N SER A 544 12.20 -40.85 -27.09
CA SER A 544 11.87 -40.09 -28.31
C SER A 544 10.36 -40.00 -28.58
N ASP A 545 9.62 -41.05 -28.24
CA ASP A 545 8.18 -41.14 -28.51
C ASP A 545 7.40 -40.48 -27.38
N GLY A 546 6.57 -39.49 -27.71
CA GLY A 546 5.80 -38.74 -26.71
C GLY A 546 6.61 -37.74 -25.87
N ALA A 547 7.84 -37.41 -26.29
CA ALA A 547 8.77 -36.58 -25.54
C ALA A 547 8.48 -35.05 -25.59
N GLN A 548 7.36 -34.63 -26.16
CA GLN A 548 6.94 -33.22 -26.18
C GLN A 548 6.72 -32.74 -24.75
N ALA A 549 7.29 -31.60 -24.39
CA ALA A 549 7.39 -31.19 -22.99
C ALA A 549 7.34 -29.66 -22.89
N ILE A 550 6.18 -29.14 -22.45
CA ILE A 550 5.93 -27.70 -22.38
C ILE A 550 6.61 -27.12 -21.13
N ALA A 551 7.36 -26.03 -21.27
CA ALA A 551 7.78 -25.20 -20.14
C ALA A 551 6.62 -24.29 -19.71
N LEU A 552 6.07 -23.52 -20.65
CA LEU A 552 4.97 -22.58 -20.40
C LEU A 552 3.79 -22.85 -21.34
N SER A 553 2.62 -23.11 -20.75
CA SER A 553 1.33 -23.16 -21.46
C SER A 553 0.54 -21.89 -21.17
N ALA A 554 0.58 -20.93 -22.11
CA ALA A 554 -0.14 -19.67 -22.04
C ALA A 554 -1.48 -19.76 -22.78
N THR A 555 -2.59 -19.60 -22.04
CA THR A 555 -3.94 -19.72 -22.61
C THR A 555 -4.91 -18.62 -22.17
N GLY A 556 -4.49 -17.66 -21.34
CA GLY A 556 -5.31 -16.52 -20.93
C GLY A 556 -5.19 -15.35 -21.90
N ASP A 557 -6.10 -14.37 -21.79
CA ASP A 557 -6.05 -13.11 -22.57
C ASP A 557 -5.27 -12.02 -21.81
N ARG A 558 -4.67 -11.09 -22.56
CA ARG A 558 -3.90 -9.96 -22.03
C ARG A 558 -2.74 -10.39 -21.12
N GLN A 559 -1.98 -11.39 -21.54
CA GLN A 559 -0.85 -11.92 -20.77
C GLN A 559 0.47 -11.26 -21.17
N ARG A 560 1.33 -11.00 -20.17
CA ARG A 560 2.67 -10.41 -20.34
C ARG A 560 3.74 -11.32 -19.75
N PHE A 561 4.76 -11.61 -20.53
CA PHE A 561 5.92 -12.40 -20.17
C PHE A 561 7.16 -11.55 -20.48
N ILE A 562 7.96 -11.23 -19.47
CA ILE A 562 9.02 -10.21 -19.59
C ILE A 562 10.31 -10.67 -18.91
N GLY A 563 11.41 -10.73 -19.68
CA GLY A 563 12.72 -11.10 -19.15
C GLY A 563 12.72 -12.52 -18.58
N LEU A 564 12.04 -13.45 -19.25
CA LEU A 564 11.97 -14.85 -18.88
C LEU A 564 13.02 -15.68 -19.64
N HIS A 565 13.46 -16.76 -19.00
CA HIS A 565 14.09 -17.88 -19.70
C HIS A 565 13.08 -19.04 -19.78
N LEU A 566 12.60 -19.34 -20.99
CA LEU A 566 11.72 -20.46 -21.29
C LEU A 566 12.56 -21.61 -21.86
N LEU A 567 12.81 -22.62 -21.03
CA LEU A 567 13.76 -23.69 -21.31
C LEU A 567 13.05 -25.02 -21.57
N GLY A 568 13.29 -25.60 -22.73
CA GLY A 568 12.67 -26.86 -23.14
C GLY A 568 13.28 -27.40 -24.42
N SER A 569 12.73 -28.52 -24.91
CA SER A 569 13.20 -29.16 -26.14
C SER A 569 12.12 -29.13 -27.22
N GLN A 570 11.31 -30.18 -27.35
CA GLN A 570 10.19 -30.16 -28.29
C GLN A 570 8.97 -29.55 -27.60
N ASP A 571 8.28 -28.63 -28.27
CA ASP A 571 7.05 -27.97 -27.80
C ASP A 571 7.24 -27.11 -26.53
N THR A 572 8.32 -26.32 -26.44
CA THR A 572 8.69 -25.53 -25.25
C THR A 572 7.61 -24.54 -24.78
N LEU A 573 7.02 -23.77 -25.70
CA LEU A 573 6.02 -22.73 -25.41
C LEU A 573 4.75 -23.02 -26.19
N TYR A 574 3.66 -23.26 -25.47
CA TYR A 574 2.33 -23.26 -26.04
C TYR A 574 1.70 -21.87 -25.93
N ALA A 575 1.76 -21.11 -27.03
CA ALA A 575 1.10 -19.83 -27.20
C ALA A 575 -0.31 -20.06 -27.77
N GLY A 576 -1.24 -20.44 -26.89
CA GLY A 576 -2.59 -20.88 -27.26
C GLY A 576 -3.71 -19.98 -26.73
N GLY A 577 -4.94 -20.32 -27.12
CA GLY A 577 -6.12 -19.55 -26.74
C GLY A 577 -6.56 -18.73 -27.94
N ASN A 578 -7.47 -19.29 -28.72
CA ASN A 578 -7.96 -18.70 -29.96
C ASN A 578 -8.37 -17.23 -29.78
N GLY A 579 -7.58 -16.31 -30.32
CA GLY A 579 -7.83 -14.86 -30.23
C GLY A 579 -7.40 -14.20 -28.92
N HIS A 580 -6.88 -14.98 -27.96
CA HIS A 580 -6.27 -14.47 -26.74
C HIS A 580 -4.90 -13.85 -27.06
N ARG A 581 -4.60 -12.78 -26.34
CA ARG A 581 -3.49 -11.89 -26.65
C ARG A 581 -2.34 -12.05 -25.68
N GLN A 582 -1.15 -12.19 -26.22
CA GLN A 582 0.05 -12.51 -25.45
C GLN A 582 1.22 -11.65 -25.92
N TYR A 583 1.96 -11.08 -24.97
CA TYR A 583 3.13 -10.27 -25.23
C TYR A 583 4.34 -10.86 -24.50
N TYR A 584 5.40 -11.12 -25.27
CA TYR A 584 6.67 -11.69 -24.84
C TYR A 584 7.77 -10.67 -25.14
N GLN A 585 8.57 -10.30 -24.14
CA GLN A 585 9.53 -9.22 -24.26
C GLN A 585 10.85 -9.55 -23.57
N ASP A 586 11.96 -9.37 -24.28
CA ASP A 586 13.32 -9.56 -23.74
C ASP A 586 13.53 -10.99 -23.18
N ASP A 587 12.82 -11.97 -23.74
CA ASP A 587 12.82 -13.37 -23.31
C ASP A 587 13.85 -14.21 -24.09
N LEU A 588 14.43 -15.23 -23.43
CA LEU A 588 15.16 -16.33 -24.07
C LEU A 588 14.25 -17.55 -24.18
N ILE A 589 14.06 -18.07 -25.39
CA ILE A 589 13.26 -19.27 -25.66
C ILE A 589 14.16 -20.31 -26.35
N THR A 590 14.32 -21.47 -25.72
CA THR A 590 15.14 -22.57 -26.25
C THR A 590 14.29 -23.74 -26.74
N GLY A 591 14.76 -24.50 -27.72
CA GLY A 591 14.05 -25.69 -28.19
C GLY A 591 14.72 -26.46 -29.32
N THR A 592 14.03 -27.51 -29.79
CA THR A 592 14.48 -28.37 -30.90
C THR A 592 13.45 -28.52 -32.03
N VAL A 593 12.17 -28.71 -31.73
CA VAL A 593 11.11 -28.85 -32.75
C VAL A 593 9.87 -28.16 -32.23
N ASP A 594 9.24 -27.36 -33.10
CA ASP A 594 8.01 -26.63 -32.83
C ASP A 594 8.05 -25.85 -31.50
N PHE A 595 9.15 -25.09 -31.28
CA PHE A 595 9.48 -24.47 -30.00
C PHE A 595 8.32 -23.64 -29.48
N ILE A 596 7.68 -22.92 -30.41
CA ILE A 596 6.54 -22.05 -30.16
C ILE A 596 5.40 -22.52 -31.06
N PHE A 597 4.33 -23.01 -30.45
CA PHE A 597 3.19 -23.56 -31.17
C PHE A 597 1.87 -23.13 -30.56
N GLY A 598 0.80 -23.19 -31.35
CA GLY A 598 -0.55 -22.80 -30.93
C GLY A 598 -1.20 -21.72 -31.80
N ASP A 599 -2.28 -21.15 -31.28
CA ASP A 599 -3.21 -20.29 -32.02
C ASP A 599 -3.54 -18.94 -31.34
N ALA A 600 -2.70 -18.48 -30.42
CA ALA A 600 -2.82 -17.14 -29.84
C ALA A 600 -2.59 -16.03 -30.88
N LEU A 601 -2.98 -14.81 -30.51
CA LEU A 601 -2.47 -13.57 -31.09
C LEU A 601 -1.25 -13.14 -30.26
N ALA A 602 -0.06 -13.59 -30.65
CA ALA A 602 1.16 -13.44 -29.86
C ALA A 602 2.18 -12.52 -30.52
N TYR A 603 2.76 -11.64 -29.71
CA TYR A 603 3.79 -10.69 -30.13
C TYR A 603 5.06 -10.93 -29.32
N PHE A 604 6.17 -11.14 -30.03
CA PHE A 604 7.48 -11.44 -29.48
C PHE A 604 8.44 -10.31 -29.83
N GLU A 605 8.83 -9.50 -28.85
CA GLU A 605 9.69 -8.33 -29.02
C GLU A 605 11.04 -8.56 -28.35
N HIS A 606 12.14 -8.33 -29.08
CA HIS A 606 13.51 -8.51 -28.56
C HIS A 606 13.80 -9.90 -27.95
N VAL A 607 13.09 -10.93 -28.42
CA VAL A 607 13.32 -12.30 -27.94
C VAL A 607 14.53 -12.94 -28.61
N GLU A 608 15.26 -13.77 -27.88
CA GLU A 608 16.23 -14.70 -28.45
C GLU A 608 15.59 -16.09 -28.61
N LEU A 609 15.53 -16.59 -29.83
CA LEU A 609 15.11 -17.94 -30.17
C LEU A 609 16.36 -18.79 -30.41
N ARG A 610 16.72 -19.65 -29.44
CA ARG A 610 17.96 -20.44 -29.49
C ARG A 610 17.69 -21.91 -29.74
N GLY A 611 18.18 -22.39 -30.87
CA GLY A 611 18.19 -23.82 -31.21
C GLY A 611 19.17 -24.63 -30.38
N ILE A 612 18.72 -25.72 -29.77
CA ILE A 612 19.58 -26.60 -28.95
C ILE A 612 19.62 -28.04 -29.47
N GLN A 613 20.70 -28.76 -29.12
CA GLN A 613 20.83 -30.23 -29.06
C GLN A 613 20.14 -31.11 -30.13
N ARG A 614 20.00 -30.64 -31.38
CA ARG A 614 19.48 -31.43 -32.52
C ARG A 614 20.10 -30.97 -33.82
N ASN A 615 20.28 -31.88 -34.79
CA ASN A 615 20.88 -31.53 -36.09
C ASN A 615 20.02 -30.55 -36.92
N SER A 616 18.70 -30.75 -36.91
CA SER A 616 17.74 -29.90 -37.62
C SER A 616 16.64 -29.48 -36.66
N ILE A 617 16.32 -28.19 -36.66
CA ILE A 617 15.33 -27.60 -35.76
C ILE A 617 14.22 -26.87 -36.49
N THR A 618 13.09 -26.66 -35.81
CA THR A 618 11.97 -25.87 -36.32
C THR A 618 11.44 -24.94 -35.22
N LEU A 619 11.42 -23.63 -35.48
CA LEU A 619 11.07 -22.64 -34.45
C LEU A 619 9.58 -22.59 -34.15
N THR A 620 8.73 -22.50 -35.18
CA THR A 620 7.29 -22.23 -34.98
C THR A 620 6.37 -23.25 -35.65
N ALA A 621 5.26 -23.54 -34.99
CA ALA A 621 4.16 -24.35 -35.51
C ALA A 621 2.80 -23.69 -35.19
N GLN A 622 2.45 -22.65 -35.94
CA GLN A 622 1.23 -21.87 -35.71
C GLN A 622 -0.01 -22.59 -36.29
N SER A 623 -1.13 -22.56 -35.56
CA SER A 623 -2.33 -23.37 -35.85
C SER A 623 -3.60 -22.61 -36.19
N ARG A 624 -3.50 -21.48 -36.88
CA ARG A 624 -4.68 -20.78 -37.40
C ARG A 624 -5.43 -21.65 -38.41
N VAL A 625 -6.72 -21.90 -38.14
CA VAL A 625 -7.57 -22.79 -38.96
C VAL A 625 -8.48 -22.04 -39.94
N SER A 626 -8.91 -20.81 -39.61
CA SER A 626 -9.89 -20.08 -40.43
C SER A 626 -9.55 -18.59 -40.58
N ALA A 627 -10.05 -17.98 -41.65
CA ALA A 627 -9.83 -16.55 -41.93
C ALA A 627 -10.44 -15.63 -40.86
N GLY A 628 -11.58 -16.04 -40.26
CA GLY A 628 -12.23 -15.31 -39.16
C GLY A 628 -11.53 -15.45 -37.81
N GLN A 629 -10.50 -16.29 -37.72
CA GLN A 629 -9.69 -16.44 -36.52
C GLN A 629 -8.71 -15.28 -36.39
N HIS A 630 -8.78 -14.53 -35.29
CA HIS A 630 -7.88 -13.42 -34.98
C HIS A 630 -6.61 -13.93 -34.27
N SER A 631 -5.78 -14.67 -34.98
CA SER A 631 -4.58 -15.33 -34.44
C SER A 631 -3.37 -15.15 -35.36
N GLY A 632 -2.17 -15.20 -34.80
CA GLY A 632 -0.92 -15.16 -35.55
C GLY A 632 0.25 -14.76 -34.65
N PHE A 633 1.46 -15.07 -35.09
CA PHE A 633 2.68 -14.72 -34.36
C PHE A 633 3.44 -13.61 -35.09
N VAL A 634 3.87 -12.59 -34.35
CA VAL A 634 4.78 -11.56 -34.84
C VAL A 634 6.04 -11.60 -34.01
N PHE A 635 7.19 -11.78 -34.66
CA PHE A 635 8.52 -11.63 -34.08
C PHE A 635 9.09 -10.30 -34.56
N HIS A 636 9.38 -9.40 -33.63
CA HIS A 636 9.87 -8.06 -33.90
C HIS A 636 11.22 -7.83 -33.22
N ASP A 637 12.22 -7.43 -34.01
CA ASP A 637 13.60 -7.20 -33.55
C ASP A 637 14.17 -8.36 -32.71
N CYS A 638 13.83 -9.58 -33.12
CA CYS A 638 14.27 -10.81 -32.47
C CYS A 638 15.66 -11.28 -32.92
N THR A 639 16.28 -12.18 -32.18
CA THR A 639 17.50 -12.88 -32.58
C THR A 639 17.22 -14.37 -32.75
N VAL A 640 17.55 -14.95 -33.90
CA VAL A 640 17.55 -16.40 -34.11
C VAL A 640 19.00 -16.87 -34.03
N SER A 641 19.29 -17.73 -33.05
CA SER A 641 20.61 -18.30 -32.78
C SER A 641 20.53 -19.82 -32.65
N ALA A 642 21.67 -20.50 -32.64
CA ALA A 642 21.71 -21.94 -32.37
C ALA A 642 23.06 -22.43 -31.84
N ASP A 643 23.00 -23.48 -31.02
CA ASP A 643 24.16 -24.22 -30.55
C ASP A 643 24.90 -24.92 -31.70
N SER A 644 26.16 -25.29 -31.46
CA SER A 644 27.04 -25.89 -32.47
C SER A 644 26.54 -27.23 -33.04
N SER A 645 25.68 -27.95 -32.32
CA SER A 645 25.08 -29.21 -32.78
C SER A 645 24.05 -29.00 -33.89
N VAL A 646 23.46 -27.81 -33.98
CA VAL A 646 22.45 -27.48 -34.99
C VAL A 646 23.14 -27.17 -36.31
N GLN A 647 22.61 -27.75 -37.38
CA GLN A 647 23.09 -27.54 -38.75
C GLN A 647 22.07 -26.81 -39.62
N THR A 648 20.77 -27.01 -39.36
CA THR A 648 19.70 -26.36 -40.13
C THR A 648 18.59 -25.84 -39.22
N ILE A 649 18.07 -24.67 -39.56
CA ILE A 649 16.98 -23.99 -38.86
C ILE A 649 15.84 -23.70 -39.83
N SER A 650 14.65 -24.21 -39.52
CA SER A 650 13.40 -23.74 -40.13
C SER A 650 12.75 -22.69 -39.25
N LEU A 651 12.39 -21.54 -39.83
CA LEU A 651 11.65 -20.46 -39.15
C LEU A 651 10.23 -20.89 -38.74
N GLY A 652 9.71 -21.94 -39.36
CA GLY A 652 8.45 -22.53 -38.97
C GLY A 652 7.84 -23.44 -40.01
N ARG A 653 6.74 -24.08 -39.62
CA ARG A 653 5.91 -24.93 -40.46
C ARG A 653 4.42 -24.81 -40.10
N PRO A 654 3.50 -24.99 -41.06
CA PRO A 654 2.08 -24.73 -40.84
C PRO A 654 1.37 -25.90 -40.14
N TRP A 655 1.18 -25.82 -38.82
CA TRP A 655 0.40 -26.85 -38.11
C TRP A 655 -1.06 -26.92 -38.60
N ARG A 656 -1.58 -25.81 -39.15
CA ARG A 656 -2.89 -25.70 -39.81
C ARG A 656 -2.79 -24.81 -41.07
N ASP A 657 -3.78 -24.94 -41.95
CA ASP A 657 -3.73 -24.42 -43.33
C ASP A 657 -3.52 -22.90 -43.42
N LEU A 658 -4.01 -22.12 -42.46
CA LEU A 658 -3.91 -20.65 -42.48
C LEU A 658 -2.86 -20.12 -41.52
N ALA A 659 -1.88 -20.95 -41.15
CA ALA A 659 -0.82 -20.59 -40.21
C ALA A 659 -0.22 -19.21 -40.53
N THR A 660 -0.19 -18.31 -39.55
CA THR A 660 0.22 -16.90 -39.75
C THR A 660 1.41 -16.55 -38.86
N VAL A 661 2.55 -16.23 -39.48
CA VAL A 661 3.80 -15.87 -38.76
C VAL A 661 4.55 -14.77 -39.53
N SER A 662 4.96 -13.71 -38.85
CA SER A 662 5.77 -12.63 -39.42
C SER A 662 7.08 -12.45 -38.65
N TYR A 663 8.20 -12.32 -39.37
CA TYR A 663 9.49 -11.91 -38.82
C TYR A 663 9.85 -10.51 -39.31
N LEU A 664 9.95 -9.56 -38.39
CA LEU A 664 10.15 -8.14 -38.65
C LEU A 664 11.45 -7.68 -37.98
N GLY A 665 12.44 -7.25 -38.77
CA GLY A 665 13.68 -6.68 -38.24
C GLY A 665 14.66 -7.66 -37.56
N CYS A 666 14.36 -8.96 -37.55
CA CYS A 666 15.15 -9.95 -36.81
C CYS A 666 16.56 -10.21 -37.36
N GLU A 667 17.50 -10.58 -36.50
CA GLU A 667 18.84 -11.07 -36.85
C GLU A 667 18.81 -12.60 -37.01
N LEU A 668 19.18 -13.12 -38.19
CA LEU A 668 19.06 -14.54 -38.53
C LEU A 668 20.42 -15.25 -38.63
N ASP A 669 20.60 -16.34 -37.87
CA ASP A 669 21.76 -17.24 -37.96
C ASP A 669 21.94 -17.83 -39.38
N GLY A 670 23.19 -18.01 -39.80
CA GLY A 670 23.56 -18.54 -41.13
C GLY A 670 23.02 -19.94 -41.45
N ARG A 671 22.56 -20.68 -40.43
CA ARG A 671 21.97 -22.02 -40.57
C ARG A 671 20.47 -22.00 -40.89
N VAL A 672 19.85 -20.81 -40.94
CA VAL A 672 18.47 -20.68 -41.44
C VAL A 672 18.41 -21.16 -42.88
N LEU A 673 17.48 -22.08 -43.15
CA LEU A 673 17.27 -22.64 -44.48
C LEU A 673 17.03 -21.52 -45.51
N PRO A 674 17.56 -21.64 -46.75
CA PRO A 674 17.35 -20.63 -47.79
C PRO A 674 15.87 -20.32 -48.01
N GLN A 675 15.01 -21.33 -48.00
CA GLN A 675 13.56 -21.21 -48.11
C GLN A 675 12.88 -20.64 -46.85
N GLY A 676 13.54 -20.68 -45.70
CA GLY A 676 13.05 -20.17 -44.40
C GLY A 676 12.03 -21.11 -43.74
N PHE A 677 10.93 -21.39 -44.41
CA PHE A 677 9.82 -22.21 -43.89
C PHE A 677 9.81 -23.60 -44.50
N THR A 678 9.21 -24.57 -43.82
CA THR A 678 9.10 -25.95 -44.29
C THR A 678 7.65 -26.46 -44.25
N GLU A 679 7.37 -27.49 -45.04
CA GLU A 679 6.03 -28.08 -45.13
C GLU A 679 5.68 -28.93 -43.90
N TRP A 680 4.40 -28.98 -43.55
CA TRP A 680 3.92 -29.86 -42.48
C TRP A 680 3.70 -31.28 -43.01
N ASN A 681 4.60 -32.21 -42.69
CA ASN A 681 4.46 -33.65 -42.98
C ASN A 681 3.92 -34.01 -44.38
N GLN A 682 4.36 -33.28 -45.42
CA GLN A 682 3.92 -33.45 -46.82
C GLN A 682 2.44 -33.11 -47.12
N GLU A 683 1.76 -32.37 -46.24
CA GLU A 683 0.33 -32.02 -46.36
C GLU A 683 0.05 -30.79 -47.27
N HIS A 684 1.08 -30.22 -47.91
CA HIS A 684 0.97 -29.12 -48.89
C HIS A 684 0.17 -27.89 -48.38
N ARG A 685 0.47 -27.42 -47.17
CA ARG A 685 -0.17 -26.27 -46.50
C ARG A 685 0.53 -24.94 -46.72
N LEU A 686 1.79 -24.93 -47.15
CA LEU A 686 2.52 -23.68 -47.44
C LEU A 686 1.77 -22.73 -48.41
N PRO A 687 1.03 -23.19 -49.44
CA PRO A 687 0.27 -22.30 -50.33
C PRO A 687 -0.82 -21.46 -49.63
N THR A 688 -1.38 -21.96 -48.54
CA THR A 688 -2.46 -21.30 -47.80
C THR A 688 -1.97 -20.57 -46.55
N ALA A 689 -0.77 -20.91 -46.07
CA ALA A 689 -0.11 -20.22 -44.97
C ALA A 689 0.12 -18.72 -45.30
N ARG A 690 0.36 -17.94 -44.25
CA ARG A 690 0.59 -16.49 -44.29
C ARG A 690 1.88 -16.17 -43.56
N TYR A 691 3.00 -16.46 -44.23
CA TYR A 691 4.33 -16.19 -43.72
C TYR A 691 4.94 -14.94 -44.34
N ALA A 692 5.56 -14.10 -43.51
CA ALA A 692 6.22 -12.87 -43.95
C ALA A 692 7.58 -12.68 -43.29
N GLU A 693 8.51 -12.10 -44.03
CA GLU A 693 9.81 -11.64 -43.53
C GLU A 693 10.05 -10.24 -44.08
N VAL A 694 10.25 -9.26 -43.20
CA VAL A 694 10.50 -7.86 -43.57
C VAL A 694 11.68 -7.32 -42.78
N GLY A 695 12.68 -6.77 -43.46
CA GLY A 695 13.78 -6.07 -42.80
C GLY A 695 14.73 -6.92 -41.97
N SER A 696 14.63 -8.26 -42.04
CA SER A 696 15.55 -9.17 -41.33
C SER A 696 16.98 -9.06 -41.87
N ARG A 697 17.94 -9.37 -41.01
CA ARG A 697 19.40 -9.21 -41.18
C ARG A 697 20.12 -10.52 -40.83
N GLY A 698 21.46 -10.51 -40.84
CA GLY A 698 22.29 -11.68 -40.55
C GLY A 698 22.53 -12.61 -41.74
N ALA A 699 23.36 -13.64 -41.50
CA ALA A 699 23.81 -14.58 -42.53
C ALA A 699 22.69 -15.50 -43.05
N GLY A 700 21.65 -15.73 -42.24
CA GLY A 700 20.49 -16.55 -42.61
C GLY A 700 19.48 -15.85 -43.51
N ARG A 701 19.66 -14.55 -43.76
CA ARG A 701 18.76 -13.75 -44.59
C ARG A 701 18.98 -14.07 -46.08
N ASN A 702 17.96 -14.64 -46.72
CA ASN A 702 18.03 -14.98 -48.14
C ASN A 702 16.71 -14.71 -48.90
N PRO A 703 16.37 -13.44 -49.20
CA PRO A 703 15.09 -13.06 -49.79
C PRO A 703 14.87 -13.61 -51.21
N GLN A 704 15.93 -14.03 -51.90
CA GLN A 704 15.84 -14.58 -53.26
C GLN A 704 15.47 -16.07 -53.28
N ALA A 705 15.73 -16.78 -52.18
CA ALA A 705 15.49 -18.22 -52.06
C ALA A 705 14.34 -18.58 -51.12
N ARG A 706 13.71 -17.59 -50.46
CA ARG A 706 12.54 -17.82 -49.59
C ARG A 706 11.41 -18.52 -50.33
N GLU A 707 10.60 -19.24 -49.57
CA GLU A 707 9.41 -19.93 -50.09
C GLU A 707 8.56 -19.03 -51.00
N ALA A 708 8.09 -19.58 -52.11
CA ALA A 708 7.39 -18.80 -53.14
C ALA A 708 6.05 -18.24 -52.65
N PHE A 709 5.46 -18.84 -51.61
CA PHE A 709 4.18 -18.44 -51.02
C PHE A 709 4.30 -17.38 -49.91
N MET A 710 5.50 -16.82 -49.70
CA MET A 710 5.70 -15.73 -48.76
C MET A 710 4.83 -14.51 -49.11
N VAL A 711 4.13 -14.00 -48.10
CA VAL A 711 3.26 -12.83 -48.19
C VAL A 711 4.11 -11.56 -48.13
N LYS A 712 3.83 -10.63 -49.04
CA LYS A 712 4.32 -9.26 -48.95
C LYS A 712 3.33 -8.44 -48.13
N LEU A 713 3.77 -7.92 -46.99
CA LEU A 713 2.95 -7.03 -46.17
C LEU A 713 2.80 -5.66 -46.85
N ASP A 714 1.58 -5.15 -46.91
CA ASP A 714 1.36 -3.76 -47.30
C ASP A 714 1.77 -2.80 -46.17
N ALA A 715 1.85 -1.50 -46.47
CA ALA A 715 2.30 -0.50 -45.51
C ALA A 715 1.42 -0.42 -44.26
N ALA A 716 0.11 -0.65 -44.40
CA ALA A 716 -0.83 -0.59 -43.29
C ALA A 716 -0.67 -1.79 -42.34
N THR A 717 -0.56 -3.00 -42.90
CA THR A 717 -0.33 -4.23 -42.15
C THR A 717 1.03 -4.22 -41.48
N LEU A 718 2.07 -3.76 -42.18
CA LEU A 718 3.39 -3.60 -41.58
C LEU A 718 3.35 -2.60 -40.42
N ALA A 719 2.73 -1.44 -40.58
CA ALA A 719 2.59 -0.46 -39.50
C ALA A 719 1.74 -0.97 -38.32
N GLN A 720 0.80 -1.89 -38.55
CA GLN A 720 0.06 -2.56 -37.48
C GLN A 720 0.92 -3.59 -36.75
N GLN A 721 1.69 -4.42 -37.48
CA GLN A 721 2.54 -5.46 -36.90
C GLN A 721 3.86 -4.92 -36.32
N SER A 722 4.29 -3.71 -36.67
CA SER A 722 5.47 -3.07 -36.07
C SER A 722 5.20 -2.35 -34.74
N ASP A 723 3.96 -2.36 -34.25
CA ASP A 723 3.60 -1.73 -32.97
C ASP A 723 2.73 -2.71 -32.14
N PRO A 724 3.26 -3.27 -31.02
CA PRO A 724 2.51 -4.22 -30.22
C PRO A 724 1.20 -3.63 -29.69
N ALA A 725 1.13 -2.31 -29.43
CA ALA A 725 -0.10 -1.66 -28.97
C ALA A 725 -1.19 -1.60 -30.05
N ARG A 726 -0.83 -1.70 -31.33
CA ARG A 726 -1.79 -1.79 -32.45
C ARG A 726 -2.14 -3.22 -32.81
N PHE A 727 -1.15 -4.10 -32.78
CA PHE A 727 -1.35 -5.52 -33.07
C PHE A 727 -2.26 -6.18 -32.03
N LEU A 728 -2.09 -5.84 -30.74
CA LEU A 728 -2.81 -6.45 -29.63
C LEU A 728 -4.01 -5.63 -29.12
N ALA A 729 -4.30 -4.46 -29.71
CA ALA A 729 -5.35 -3.53 -29.26
C ALA A 729 -6.70 -4.19 -28.96
N GLY A 730 -7.16 -5.14 -29.79
CA GLY A 730 -8.51 -5.68 -29.68
C GLY A 730 -9.59 -4.58 -29.75
N ALA A 731 -10.81 -4.90 -29.30
CA ALA A 731 -11.90 -3.92 -29.20
C ALA A 731 -11.84 -3.05 -27.93
N ASP A 732 -11.10 -3.50 -26.92
CA ASP A 732 -10.90 -2.85 -25.63
C ASP A 732 -9.69 -1.90 -25.60
N GLY A 733 -8.90 -1.83 -26.68
CA GLY A 733 -7.76 -0.93 -26.80
C GLY A 733 -6.56 -1.34 -25.94
N TRP A 734 -6.43 -2.63 -25.62
CA TRP A 734 -5.34 -3.13 -24.78
C TRP A 734 -3.96 -2.80 -25.35
N SER A 735 -3.13 -2.17 -24.52
CA SER A 735 -1.70 -1.94 -24.80
C SER A 735 -0.87 -2.77 -23.83
N PRO A 736 0.11 -3.56 -24.32
CA PRO A 736 1.00 -4.32 -23.45
C PRO A 736 2.18 -3.51 -22.90
N ARG A 737 2.33 -2.23 -23.30
CA ARG A 737 3.37 -1.30 -22.84
C ARG A 737 2.87 -0.32 -21.80
#